data_AF-A0AA40A6F9-F1
#
_entry.id   AF-A0AA40A6F9-F1
#
_cell.length_a   1.000
_cell.length_b   1.000
_cell.length_c   1.000
_cell.angle_alpha   90.00
_cell.angle_beta   90.00
_cell.angle_gamma   90.00
#
_symmetry.space_group_name_H-M   'P 1'
#
loop_
_entity.id
_entity.type
_entity.pdbx_description
1 polymer ?
#
loop_
_entity_poly.entity_id
_entity_poly.type
_entity_poly.pdbx_seq_one_letter_code
_entity_poly.pdbx_strand_id
1 'polypeptide(L)'
;MSPAGLKKPLLALNRIIGHSSAKNHITKIKIGNIEALDEERQKKQLKKAQEQLAKVDERENERRSIQQRRVDEEAKALATDPPDIAARYGTKHSEVLAASSTSLEHMAASTAGVGKTISFTARIHHVRPLSSKLAFIIFRDKVETIQGVLAYREGAISENFVRWAEHLNAEGIVHVEGKLQAPPEPIKGCSISNLEVLVEAMHLVVPVDDHLPVDTFAIDHVEEDDSTHQLESLASTRVRVANRMAFLRTPTAQSIFRINAAISSIFRNFLESRSFIEIHTPKLQPAATESGAEVFKANYFGRTAFLAQSPQLAKQLSISADFGRVFEIGPVFRAEDSNTHRHLTEYTGLDLEMAIGRDYHEALSLIDAMMKSIFKGIYERYRKELDIVKTRFPHEDLVWLEETPVLTFKDAVGLLNASGWTDEHGHKASEFEDLSTRAEIRLGEVMKEKYKTDYYIIDKFPTSARPFYAHLDPEDERFTNSFDIFLRGQEITTGGQRIHNPNALKARMQKAGIEPSGMQEYMQGFEYGVLPHAGCGIGLERMVFLLLNLGDIRNASLFPRDPKSLPETKDVEVKLPHPNADTIRYAYEFEKGRKDLVLPPVEKLIANYGDATNTSWLDDRYQIWRHEENGAAVGYAEENGYALVMGNPLCDPRQYQIVILAFLKHMQKTMDLRPLWLLVSHEVEDILGSKLGWRSLSCVAEERVQVDSAKKVAKKERQAQDAGVSIHELPTDGPVPDDFRARCDKRIEDWKSNRKGRTQVHITEVRPWVDTAHRRYLWAETRDGEIAALCVLHRLSPANGYQIKFALDFPGSPNGTIEALISAAIQALAKAGVKNVTFGAGALPEMVTGGHMDGIRAKILSRTYRTVAQQLKLVQKSEFREKFGTQNDLVYICYPFMGLGVSGARTLIKFFEDEM
;
A
#
# COMPACT_ATOMS: atom_id res chain seq x y z
N MET A 1 34.67 -11.21 -46.37
CA MET A 1 33.49 -10.42 -46.76
C MET A 1 33.97 -9.18 -47.50
N SER A 2 33.43 -8.88 -48.69
CA SER A 2 33.91 -7.74 -49.48
C SER A 2 33.39 -6.41 -48.91
N PRO A 3 34.15 -5.31 -48.96
CA PRO A 3 33.74 -3.98 -48.50
C PRO A 3 32.54 -3.35 -49.25
N ALA A 4 31.91 -4.09 -50.17
CA ALA A 4 30.92 -3.55 -51.11
C ALA A 4 29.46 -3.61 -50.60
N GLY A 5 29.14 -4.48 -49.62
CA GLY A 5 27.76 -4.71 -49.16
C GLY A 5 27.15 -3.56 -48.33
N LEU A 6 27.95 -2.89 -47.50
CA LEU A 6 27.52 -1.78 -46.64
C LEU A 6 27.54 -0.40 -47.34
N LYS A 7 28.07 -0.32 -48.56
CA LYS A 7 28.32 0.95 -49.25
C LYS A 7 27.03 1.68 -49.64
N LYS A 8 26.01 0.95 -50.13
CA LYS A 8 24.74 1.52 -50.59
C LYS A 8 23.86 2.09 -49.46
N PRO A 9 23.64 1.38 -48.33
CA PRO A 9 22.89 1.93 -47.19
C PRO A 9 23.57 3.15 -46.56
N LEU A 10 24.89 3.12 -46.39
CA LEU A 10 25.68 4.26 -45.86
C LEU A 10 25.68 5.48 -46.81
N LEU A 11 25.66 5.26 -48.14
CA LEU A 11 25.52 6.32 -49.14
C LEU A 11 24.13 6.97 -49.14
N ALA A 12 23.06 6.21 -48.84
CA ALA A 12 21.73 6.76 -48.65
C ALA A 12 21.65 7.61 -47.37
N LEU A 13 22.31 7.18 -46.29
CA LEU A 13 22.49 7.96 -45.06
C LEU A 13 23.24 9.29 -45.31
N ASN A 14 24.29 9.26 -46.14
CA ASN A 14 25.09 10.43 -46.54
C ASN A 14 24.26 11.52 -47.26
N ARG A 15 23.27 11.14 -48.09
CA ARG A 15 22.41 12.10 -48.80
C ARG A 15 21.37 12.77 -47.90
N ILE A 16 21.11 12.25 -46.71
CA ILE A 16 19.99 12.66 -45.85
C ILE A 16 20.47 13.44 -44.62
N ILE A 17 21.65 13.12 -44.08
CA ILE A 17 22.16 13.71 -42.84
C ILE A 17 23.08 14.93 -43.07
N GLY A 18 23.53 15.14 -44.31
CA GLY A 18 24.45 16.24 -44.65
C GLY A 18 25.90 15.95 -44.26
N HIS A 19 26.84 16.49 -45.03
CA HIS A 19 28.27 16.33 -44.79
C HIS A 19 28.68 17.08 -43.51
N SER A 20 28.81 16.35 -42.41
CA SER A 20 29.63 16.74 -41.27
C SER A 20 30.74 15.71 -41.15
N SER A 21 31.88 15.99 -41.77
CA SER A 21 33.12 15.29 -41.43
C SER A 21 33.66 15.90 -40.15
N ALA A 22 34.17 15.08 -39.23
CA ALA A 22 34.83 15.53 -38.01
C ALA A 22 36.03 16.47 -38.28
N LYS A 23 36.50 16.60 -39.52
CA LYS A 23 37.67 17.40 -39.92
C LYS A 23 37.35 18.85 -40.32
N ASN A 24 36.08 19.28 -40.31
CA ASN A 24 35.74 20.70 -40.52
C ASN A 24 35.66 21.44 -39.18
N HIS A 25 36.77 22.03 -38.75
CA HIS A 25 36.93 22.85 -37.53
C HIS A 25 36.07 24.13 -37.43
N ILE A 26 35.00 24.30 -38.23
CA ILE A 26 34.46 25.65 -38.50
C ILE A 26 33.17 26.00 -37.72
N THR A 27 32.51 25.08 -37.02
CA THR A 27 31.40 25.46 -36.11
C THR A 27 31.30 24.56 -34.87
N LYS A 28 31.43 25.14 -33.67
CA LYS A 28 31.12 24.46 -32.40
C LYS A 28 29.66 23.95 -32.45
N ILE A 29 29.45 22.68 -32.10
CA ILE A 29 28.10 22.09 -32.07
C ILE A 29 27.24 22.83 -31.05
N LYS A 30 26.02 23.20 -31.46
CA LYS A 30 25.02 23.76 -30.54
C LYS A 30 24.46 22.62 -29.68
N ILE A 31 24.91 22.55 -28.42
CA ILE A 31 24.45 21.59 -27.41
C ILE A 31 23.04 21.94 -26.88
N GLY A 32 22.44 23.04 -27.36
CA GLY A 32 21.13 23.54 -26.93
C GLY A 32 21.25 24.65 -25.89
N ASN A 33 20.10 25.19 -25.44
CA ASN A 33 20.07 26.18 -24.36
C ASN A 33 20.18 25.47 -23.00
N ILE A 34 21.41 25.22 -22.55
CA ILE A 34 21.65 24.53 -21.27
C ILE A 34 21.15 25.34 -20.06
N GLU A 35 21.00 26.66 -20.18
CA GLU A 35 20.43 27.50 -19.10
C GLU A 35 18.94 27.20 -18.85
N ALA A 36 18.23 26.62 -19.82
CA ALA A 36 16.85 26.16 -19.64
C ALA A 36 16.72 25.02 -18.62
N LEU A 37 17.83 24.36 -18.26
CA LEU A 37 17.85 23.35 -17.19
C LEU A 37 18.02 23.94 -15.79
N ASP A 38 18.27 25.25 -15.66
CA ASP A 38 18.41 25.91 -14.37
C ASP A 38 17.02 26.33 -13.80
N GLU A 39 16.25 25.35 -13.34
CA GLU A 39 14.89 25.56 -12.82
C GLU A 39 14.84 25.64 -11.28
N GLU A 40 14.28 26.73 -10.74
CA GLU A 40 14.09 26.91 -9.28
C GLU A 40 13.23 25.82 -8.63
N ARG A 41 12.24 25.29 -9.38
CA ARG A 41 11.33 24.27 -8.87
C ARG A 41 12.06 23.00 -8.43
N GLN A 42 13.07 22.58 -9.19
CA GLN A 42 13.82 21.36 -8.90
C GLN A 42 14.79 21.56 -7.72
N LYS A 43 15.43 22.73 -7.64
CA LYS A 43 16.21 23.14 -6.46
C LYS A 43 15.35 23.13 -5.18
N LYS A 44 14.10 23.61 -5.26
CA LYS A 44 13.15 23.58 -4.13
C LYS A 44 12.74 22.16 -3.73
N GLN A 45 12.52 21.26 -4.69
CA GLN A 45 12.23 19.86 -4.42
C GLN A 45 13.40 19.15 -3.75
N LEU A 46 14.63 19.39 -4.23
CA LEU A 46 15.85 18.86 -3.63
C LEU A 46 16.04 19.34 -2.18
N LYS A 47 15.87 20.65 -1.94
CA LYS A 47 15.95 21.23 -0.59
C LYS A 47 14.95 20.60 0.38
N LYS A 48 13.71 20.38 -0.07
CA LYS A 48 12.69 19.71 0.75
C LYS A 48 13.10 18.27 1.10
N ALA A 49 13.68 17.53 0.15
CA ALA A 49 14.17 16.17 0.40
C ALA A 49 15.33 16.15 1.42
N GLN A 50 16.29 17.06 1.28
CA GLN A 50 17.41 17.21 2.22
C GLN A 50 16.90 17.54 3.65
N GLU A 51 15.96 18.47 3.78
CA GLU A 51 15.36 18.84 5.07
C GLU A 51 14.57 17.70 5.72
N GLN A 52 13.89 16.86 4.93
CA GLN A 52 13.19 15.68 5.44
C GLN A 52 14.16 14.65 6.00
N LEU A 53 15.23 14.34 5.25
CA LEU A 53 16.26 13.39 5.69
C LEU A 53 16.93 13.86 6.99
N ALA A 54 17.28 15.14 7.08
CA ALA A 54 17.89 15.72 8.28
C ALA A 54 16.98 15.62 9.51
N LYS A 55 15.66 15.86 9.35
CA LYS A 55 14.69 15.72 10.44
C LYS A 55 14.53 14.29 10.93
N VAL A 56 14.67 13.30 10.05
CA VAL A 56 14.61 11.88 10.42
C VAL A 56 15.85 11.50 11.23
N ASP A 57 17.05 11.84 10.73
CA ASP A 57 18.32 11.57 11.43
C ASP A 57 18.37 12.28 12.80
N GLU A 58 17.91 13.54 12.88
CA GLU A 58 17.85 14.29 14.13
C GLU A 58 16.91 13.62 15.15
N ARG A 59 15.71 13.23 14.72
CA ARG A 59 14.75 12.51 15.58
C ARG A 59 15.28 11.16 16.05
N GLU A 60 15.94 10.39 15.18
CA GLU A 60 16.53 9.10 15.57
C GLU A 60 17.67 9.27 16.59
N ASN A 61 18.53 10.27 16.41
CA ASN A 61 19.64 10.55 17.32
C ASN A 61 19.13 11.06 18.68
N GLU A 62 18.16 11.97 18.67
CA GLU A 62 17.49 12.46 19.88
C GLU A 62 16.82 11.30 20.63
N ARG A 63 16.10 10.42 19.93
CA ARG A 63 15.49 9.21 20.49
C ARG A 63 16.52 8.31 21.18
N ARG A 64 17.63 7.99 20.51
CA ARG A 64 18.69 7.15 21.10
C ARG A 64 19.30 7.79 22.35
N SER A 65 19.52 9.10 22.31
CA SER A 65 20.06 9.88 23.44
C SER A 65 19.11 9.87 24.64
N ILE A 66 17.82 10.13 24.43
CA ILE A 66 16.80 10.12 25.50
C ILE A 66 16.66 8.71 26.08
N GLN A 67 16.58 7.67 25.24
CA GLN A 67 16.47 6.29 25.71
C GLN A 67 17.68 5.89 26.56
N GLN A 68 18.89 6.23 26.12
CA GLN A 68 20.09 5.92 26.87
C GLN A 68 20.11 6.62 28.24
N ARG A 69 19.75 7.91 28.28
CA ARG A 69 19.64 8.66 29.54
C ARG A 69 18.67 8.03 30.53
N ARG A 70 17.51 7.56 30.05
CA ARG A 70 16.50 6.90 30.90
C ARG A 70 17.02 5.60 31.50
N VAL A 71 17.73 4.79 30.71
CA VAL A 71 18.35 3.54 31.17
C VAL A 71 19.42 3.85 32.23
N ASP A 72 20.26 4.86 31.99
CA ASP A 72 21.31 5.26 32.91
C ASP A 72 20.74 5.83 34.23
N GLU A 73 19.67 6.63 34.16
CA GLU A 73 18.96 7.18 35.31
C GLU A 73 18.26 6.10 36.14
N GLU A 74 17.58 5.15 35.50
CA GLU A 74 16.96 3.99 36.18
C GLU A 74 18.03 3.14 36.88
N ALA A 75 19.13 2.82 36.20
CA ALA A 75 20.23 2.04 36.79
C ALA A 75 20.85 2.76 38.00
N LYS A 76 21.02 4.08 37.91
CA LYS A 76 21.53 4.90 39.02
C LYS A 76 20.55 4.95 40.19
N ALA A 77 19.26 5.12 39.92
CA ALA A 77 18.20 5.14 40.93
C ALA A 77 18.14 3.82 41.71
N LEU A 78 18.12 2.69 40.99
CA LEU A 78 18.11 1.33 41.57
C LEU A 78 19.37 1.04 42.40
N ALA A 79 20.52 1.61 42.03
CA ALA A 79 21.77 1.46 42.79
C ALA A 79 21.78 2.31 44.09
N THR A 80 21.02 3.39 44.15
CA THR A 80 20.96 4.29 45.32
C THR A 80 19.90 3.92 46.34
N ASP A 81 18.80 3.29 45.90
CA ASP A 81 17.71 2.89 46.80
C ASP A 81 18.08 1.62 47.59
N PRO A 82 17.55 1.44 48.83
CA PRO A 82 17.65 0.19 49.55
C PRO A 82 17.15 -1.00 48.71
N PRO A 83 17.77 -2.21 48.81
CA PRO A 83 17.43 -3.35 47.94
C PRO A 83 15.96 -3.75 47.93
N ASP A 84 15.28 -3.61 49.07
CA ASP A 84 13.85 -3.90 49.23
C ASP A 84 12.92 -2.88 48.55
N ILE A 85 13.37 -1.63 48.41
CA ILE A 85 12.67 -0.58 47.66
C ILE A 85 13.00 -0.69 46.18
N ALA A 86 14.26 -0.90 45.82
CA ALA A 86 14.70 -1.08 44.43
C ALA A 86 14.00 -2.27 43.75
N ALA A 87 13.69 -3.34 44.49
CA ALA A 87 12.95 -4.49 43.96
C ALA A 87 11.48 -4.18 43.55
N ARG A 88 10.90 -3.08 44.04
CA ARG A 88 9.48 -2.72 43.86
C ARG A 88 9.20 -1.96 42.56
N TYR A 89 10.23 -1.52 41.84
CA TYR A 89 10.06 -0.80 40.59
C TYR A 89 11.11 -1.12 39.53
N GLY A 90 10.97 -0.54 38.35
CA GLY A 90 11.86 -0.75 37.21
C GLY A 90 11.28 -1.63 36.12
N THR A 91 12.08 -1.89 35.09
CA THR A 91 11.67 -2.63 33.89
C THR A 91 11.90 -4.13 34.06
N LYS A 92 10.84 -4.95 33.89
CA LYS A 92 10.89 -6.42 33.99
C LYS A 92 10.03 -7.08 32.90
N HIS A 93 10.66 -7.80 31.98
CA HIS A 93 9.99 -8.30 30.78
C HIS A 93 9.23 -9.63 30.94
N SER A 94 9.74 -10.59 31.74
CA SER A 94 9.25 -11.98 31.73
C SER A 94 8.89 -12.56 33.10
N GLU A 95 9.52 -12.11 34.18
CA GLU A 95 9.33 -12.69 35.53
C GLU A 95 7.99 -12.32 36.19
N VAL A 96 7.36 -11.23 35.75
CA VAL A 96 6.19 -10.63 36.41
C VAL A 96 4.85 -11.19 35.91
N LEU A 97 4.81 -11.74 34.69
CA LEU A 97 3.59 -12.32 34.09
C LEU A 97 3.17 -13.66 34.73
N ALA A 98 4.04 -14.27 35.55
CA ALA A 98 3.76 -15.52 36.26
C ALA A 98 2.93 -15.30 37.55
N ALA A 99 2.76 -14.05 38.00
CA ALA A 99 1.96 -13.71 39.17
C ALA A 99 0.45 -13.67 38.83
N SER A 100 -0.41 -14.06 39.79
CA SER A 100 -1.86 -14.06 39.58
C SER A 100 -2.39 -12.62 39.42
N SER A 101 -2.56 -12.17 38.18
CA SER A 101 -3.15 -10.86 37.87
C SER A 101 -4.67 -10.93 37.95
N THR A 102 -5.28 -10.11 38.81
CA THR A 102 -6.74 -9.88 38.80
C THR A 102 -7.06 -8.85 37.70
N SER A 103 -8.13 -9.04 36.92
CA SER A 103 -8.55 -8.00 35.95
C SER A 103 -9.23 -6.84 36.68
N LEU A 104 -9.06 -5.61 36.15
CA LEU A 104 -9.78 -4.45 36.71
C LEU A 104 -11.31 -4.61 36.57
N GLU A 105 -11.75 -5.35 35.56
CA GLU A 105 -13.15 -5.71 35.30
C GLU A 105 -13.76 -6.51 36.47
N HIS A 106 -13.03 -7.49 37.01
CA HIS A 106 -13.49 -8.24 38.19
C HIS A 106 -13.54 -7.36 39.45
N MET A 107 -12.64 -6.38 39.55
CA MET A 107 -12.61 -5.45 40.68
C MET A 107 -13.77 -4.45 40.64
N ALA A 108 -14.12 -3.94 39.46
CA ALA A 108 -15.27 -3.05 39.25
C ALA A 108 -16.59 -3.72 39.68
N ALA A 109 -16.71 -5.05 39.53
CA ALA A 109 -17.89 -5.82 39.92
C ALA A 109 -17.98 -6.13 41.43
N SER A 110 -16.91 -5.91 42.21
CA SER A 110 -16.82 -6.25 43.63
C SER A 110 -16.86 -5.00 44.51
N THR A 111 -17.97 -4.75 45.20
CA THR A 111 -18.13 -3.61 46.14
C THR A 111 -17.37 -3.75 47.47
N ALA A 112 -16.73 -4.89 47.74
CA ALA A 112 -16.04 -5.18 48.99
C ALA A 112 -14.52 -5.36 48.80
N GLY A 113 -13.76 -4.26 48.89
CA GLY A 113 -12.33 -4.28 48.57
C GLY A 113 -11.39 -3.37 49.36
N VAL A 114 -11.89 -2.38 50.11
CA VAL A 114 -11.02 -1.43 50.84
C VAL A 114 -10.10 -2.20 51.81
N GLY A 115 -8.80 -1.90 51.75
CA GLY A 115 -7.75 -2.53 52.54
C GLY A 115 -7.18 -3.83 51.95
N LYS A 116 -7.79 -4.40 50.90
CA LYS A 116 -7.24 -5.59 50.24
C LYS A 116 -6.04 -5.21 49.37
N THR A 117 -4.98 -6.00 49.47
CA THR A 117 -3.87 -5.98 48.50
C THR A 117 -4.32 -6.65 47.21
N ILE A 118 -4.04 -6.01 46.08
CA ILE A 118 -4.35 -6.46 44.74
C ILE A 118 -3.09 -6.44 43.89
N SER A 119 -3.08 -7.27 42.85
CA SER A 119 -2.08 -7.32 41.80
C SER A 119 -2.80 -7.38 40.45
N PHE A 120 -2.42 -6.51 39.52
CA PHE A 120 -3.01 -6.46 38.18
C PHE A 120 -2.02 -5.93 37.13
N THR A 121 -2.27 -6.29 35.87
CA THR A 121 -1.55 -5.74 34.72
C THR A 121 -2.47 -4.79 33.95
N ALA A 122 -2.00 -3.57 33.68
CA ALA A 122 -2.77 -2.55 32.98
C ALA A 122 -1.87 -1.66 32.12
N ARG A 123 -2.49 -0.86 31.26
CA ARG A 123 -1.81 0.23 30.57
C ARG A 123 -1.76 1.46 31.45
N ILE A 124 -0.65 2.19 31.40
CA ILE A 124 -0.60 3.57 31.85
C ILE A 124 -1.46 4.39 30.89
N HIS A 125 -2.60 4.87 31.33
CA HIS A 125 -3.47 5.71 30.52
C HIS A 125 -3.01 7.17 30.56
N HIS A 126 -2.68 7.66 31.74
CA HIS A 126 -2.17 9.00 31.96
C HIS A 126 -1.38 9.08 33.27
N VAL A 127 -0.31 9.87 33.31
CA VAL A 127 0.48 10.14 34.52
C VAL A 127 0.37 11.63 34.83
N ARG A 128 -0.08 11.96 36.04
CA ARG A 128 -0.19 13.32 36.55
C ARG A 128 0.82 13.51 37.70
N PRO A 129 2.04 14.02 37.40
CA PRO A 129 3.02 14.37 38.43
C PRO A 129 2.51 15.59 39.23
N LEU A 130 2.63 15.55 40.55
CA LEU A 130 2.30 16.69 41.42
C LEU A 130 3.54 17.24 42.14
N SER A 131 4.49 16.38 42.50
CA SER A 131 5.77 16.74 43.10
C SER A 131 6.71 15.54 43.02
N SER A 132 8.00 15.72 43.35
CA SER A 132 8.95 14.59 43.44
C SER A 132 8.56 13.51 44.46
N LYS A 133 7.52 13.74 45.27
CA LYS A 133 7.01 12.84 46.30
C LYS A 133 5.60 12.32 46.02
N LEU A 134 4.92 12.75 44.96
CA LEU A 134 3.55 12.35 44.67
C LEU A 134 3.23 12.40 43.18
N ALA A 135 2.79 11.28 42.64
CA ALA A 135 2.22 11.15 41.31
C ALA A 135 0.89 10.38 41.35
N PHE A 136 -0.06 10.83 40.54
CA PHE A 136 -1.29 10.08 40.25
C PHE A 136 -1.16 9.39 38.89
N ILE A 137 -1.51 8.12 38.82
CA ILE A 137 -1.40 7.33 37.59
C ILE A 137 -2.78 6.75 37.28
N ILE A 138 -3.33 7.04 36.11
CA ILE A 138 -4.56 6.38 35.67
C ILE A 138 -4.15 5.08 34.96
N PHE A 139 -4.59 3.95 35.49
CA PHE A 139 -4.43 2.65 34.86
C PHE A 139 -5.67 2.30 34.06
N ARG A 140 -5.48 1.76 32.85
CA ARG A 140 -6.57 1.31 31.98
C ARG A 140 -6.42 -0.17 31.61
N ASP A 141 -7.51 -0.90 31.75
CA ASP A 141 -7.71 -2.24 31.20
C ASP A 141 -9.03 -2.27 30.42
N LYS A 142 -8.94 -2.36 29.09
CA LYS A 142 -10.08 -2.27 28.17
C LYS A 142 -10.94 -1.01 28.40
N VAL A 143 -12.15 -1.19 28.96
CA VAL A 143 -13.13 -0.13 29.25
C VAL A 143 -13.00 0.41 30.68
N GLU A 144 -12.22 -0.26 31.54
CA GLU A 144 -12.07 0.13 32.94
C GLU A 144 -10.87 1.04 33.14
N THR A 145 -11.05 2.05 33.99
CA THR A 145 -9.98 2.93 34.46
C THR A 145 -10.04 3.08 35.98
N ILE A 146 -8.87 3.10 36.61
CA ILE A 146 -8.71 3.30 38.05
C ILE A 146 -7.50 4.21 38.32
N GLN A 147 -7.60 5.06 39.33
CA GLN A 147 -6.47 5.88 39.78
C GLN A 147 -5.56 5.07 40.71
N GLY A 148 -4.25 5.19 40.48
CA GLY A 148 -3.20 4.83 41.39
C GLY A 148 -2.60 6.06 42.07
N VAL A 149 -2.30 5.94 43.35
CA VAL A 149 -1.62 6.93 44.17
C VAL A 149 -0.22 6.42 44.49
N LEU A 150 0.79 7.04 43.90
CA LEU A 150 2.20 6.75 44.16
C LEU A 150 2.78 7.91 44.97
N ALA A 151 2.92 7.70 46.28
CA ALA A 151 3.39 8.71 47.22
C ALA A 151 4.61 8.22 48.00
N TYR A 152 5.59 9.10 48.20
CA TYR A 152 6.75 8.85 49.06
C TYR A 152 6.30 8.43 50.46
N ARG A 153 6.87 7.33 50.94
CA ARG A 153 6.64 6.78 52.28
C ARG A 153 7.97 6.25 52.78
N GLU A 154 8.47 6.80 53.88
CA GLU A 154 9.73 6.39 54.48
C GLU A 154 9.77 4.87 54.69
N GLY A 155 10.85 4.23 54.24
CA GLY A 155 11.02 2.77 54.30
C GLY A 155 10.13 1.94 53.38
N ALA A 156 9.31 2.55 52.51
CA ALA A 156 8.40 1.82 51.63
C ALA A 156 8.43 2.27 50.16
N ILE A 157 8.46 3.57 49.88
CA ILE A 157 8.46 4.18 48.54
C ILE A 157 9.46 5.34 48.53
N SER A 158 10.47 5.30 47.66
CA SER A 158 11.48 6.36 47.50
C SER A 158 11.03 7.48 46.56
N GLU A 159 11.68 8.64 46.62
CA GLU A 159 11.50 9.71 45.62
C GLU A 159 11.96 9.26 44.22
N ASN A 160 12.96 8.39 44.16
CA ASN A 160 13.45 7.79 42.92
C ASN A 160 12.37 6.93 42.25
N PHE A 161 11.60 6.14 43.01
CA PHE A 161 10.47 5.39 42.48
C PHE A 161 9.38 6.32 41.92
N VAL A 162 9.01 7.38 42.66
CA VAL A 162 8.04 8.37 42.15
C VAL A 162 8.55 8.98 40.84
N ARG A 163 9.80 9.49 40.81
CA ARG A 163 10.41 10.07 39.61
C ARG A 163 10.48 9.08 38.44
N TRP A 164 10.82 7.82 38.68
CA TRP A 164 10.84 6.80 37.63
C TRP A 164 9.47 6.66 36.97
N ALA A 165 8.40 6.59 37.78
CA ALA A 165 7.03 6.49 37.29
C ALA A 165 6.58 7.73 36.49
N GLU A 166 7.00 8.94 36.90
CA GLU A 166 6.68 10.20 36.22
C GLU A 166 7.22 10.27 34.78
N HIS A 167 8.33 9.60 34.52
CA HIS A 167 8.94 9.59 33.19
C HIS A 167 8.38 8.47 32.29
N LEU A 168 7.54 7.57 32.81
CA LEU A 168 6.96 6.50 31.99
C LEU A 168 6.00 7.07 30.94
N ASN A 169 6.12 6.54 29.72
CA ASN A 169 5.25 6.94 28.63
C ASN A 169 3.86 6.31 28.78
N ALA A 170 2.83 7.09 28.43
CA ALA A 170 1.48 6.56 28.28
C ALA A 170 1.48 5.37 27.30
N GLU A 171 0.51 4.48 27.48
CA GLU A 171 0.38 3.17 26.83
C GLU A 171 1.41 2.11 27.23
N GLY A 172 2.44 2.44 28.00
CA GLY A 172 3.30 1.46 28.65
C GLY A 172 2.47 0.46 29.45
N ILE A 173 2.80 -0.83 29.35
CA ILE A 173 2.11 -1.88 30.11
C ILE A 173 2.89 -2.10 31.39
N VAL A 174 2.20 -1.94 32.52
CA VAL A 174 2.75 -2.12 33.86
C VAL A 174 2.01 -3.21 34.60
N HIS A 175 2.76 -3.93 35.43
CA HIS A 175 2.21 -4.73 36.50
C HIS A 175 2.25 -3.90 37.79
N VAL A 176 1.14 -3.84 38.51
CA VAL A 176 0.95 -3.01 39.68
C VAL A 176 0.51 -3.87 40.85
N GLU A 177 1.15 -3.69 42.00
CA GLU A 177 0.70 -4.21 43.28
C GLU A 177 0.40 -3.04 44.22
N GLY A 178 -0.70 -3.13 44.96
CA GLY A 178 -1.08 -2.08 45.89
C GLY A 178 -2.32 -2.41 46.69
N LYS A 179 -2.68 -1.50 47.59
CA LYS A 179 -3.88 -1.64 48.45
C LYS A 179 -5.01 -0.78 47.92
N LEU A 180 -6.21 -1.34 47.86
CA LEU A 180 -7.40 -0.56 47.55
C LEU A 180 -7.78 0.35 48.71
N GLN A 181 -8.10 1.60 48.41
CA GLN A 181 -8.62 2.57 49.38
C GLN A 181 -9.74 3.41 48.78
N ALA A 182 -10.55 4.02 49.64
CA ALA A 182 -11.53 5.01 49.20
C ALA A 182 -10.82 6.35 48.95
N PRO A 183 -11.05 7.02 47.81
CA PRO A 183 -10.53 8.35 47.58
C PRO A 183 -11.29 9.38 48.45
N PRO A 184 -10.70 10.55 48.74
CA PRO A 184 -11.38 11.62 49.49
C PRO A 184 -12.68 12.09 48.83
N GLU A 185 -12.70 12.12 47.49
CA GLU A 185 -13.86 12.41 46.67
C GLU A 185 -13.91 11.44 45.47
N PRO A 186 -15.10 11.14 44.92
CA PRO A 186 -15.22 10.29 43.74
C PRO A 186 -14.40 10.83 42.55
N ILE A 187 -13.59 9.96 41.95
CA ILE A 187 -12.67 10.30 40.86
C ILE A 187 -13.43 10.29 39.54
N LYS A 188 -13.98 11.45 39.15
CA LYS A 188 -14.84 11.60 37.96
C LYS A 188 -14.19 11.13 36.65
N GLY A 189 -12.86 11.19 36.56
CA GLY A 189 -12.10 10.78 35.36
C GLY A 189 -11.84 9.28 35.23
N CYS A 190 -12.36 8.45 36.14
CA CYS A 190 -12.18 7.00 36.13
C CYS A 190 -13.53 6.26 36.16
N SER A 191 -13.62 5.12 35.47
CA SER A 191 -14.82 4.26 35.52
C SER A 191 -15.03 3.70 36.93
N ILE A 192 -13.93 3.37 37.62
CA ILE A 192 -13.91 3.02 39.03
C ILE A 192 -13.62 4.31 39.81
N SER A 193 -14.68 5.04 40.15
CA SER A 193 -14.58 6.38 40.76
C SER A 193 -14.55 6.36 42.28
N ASN A 194 -15.03 5.28 42.90
CA ASN A 194 -15.17 5.13 44.36
C ASN A 194 -13.99 4.42 45.03
N LEU A 195 -12.99 3.98 44.26
CA LEU A 195 -11.79 3.31 44.76
C LEU A 195 -10.56 3.85 44.04
N GLU A 196 -9.43 3.84 44.74
CA GLU A 196 -8.10 4.07 44.17
C GLU A 196 -7.10 3.07 44.72
N VAL A 197 -5.97 2.91 44.03
CA VAL A 197 -4.91 1.97 44.39
C VAL A 197 -3.76 2.72 45.03
N LEU A 198 -3.53 2.48 46.33
CA LEU A 198 -2.30 2.89 46.98
C LEU A 198 -1.15 2.00 46.50
N VAL A 199 -0.33 2.50 45.57
CA VAL A 199 0.69 1.70 44.88
C VAL A 199 1.79 1.30 45.88
N GLU A 200 2.13 0.00 45.91
CA GLU A 200 3.18 -0.60 46.73
C GLU A 200 4.35 -1.12 45.87
N ALA A 201 4.07 -1.62 44.66
CA ALA A 201 5.06 -1.97 43.64
C ALA A 201 4.51 -1.72 42.23
N MET A 202 5.38 -1.40 41.27
CA MET A 202 5.01 -1.18 39.87
C MET A 202 6.18 -1.50 38.95
N HIS A 203 6.00 -2.44 38.03
CA HIS A 203 7.04 -2.84 37.08
C HIS A 203 6.60 -2.61 35.63
N LEU A 204 7.48 -2.02 34.82
CA LEU A 204 7.23 -1.84 33.39
C LEU A 204 7.50 -3.15 32.65
N VAL A 205 6.46 -3.72 32.06
CA VAL A 205 6.50 -5.01 31.34
C VAL A 205 6.78 -4.78 29.87
N VAL A 206 6.00 -3.88 29.26
CA VAL A 206 6.15 -3.49 27.85
C VAL A 206 6.37 -1.98 27.77
N PRO A 207 7.60 -1.53 27.49
CA PRO A 207 7.89 -0.11 27.32
C PRO A 207 7.26 0.42 26.02
N VAL A 208 6.99 1.72 26.04
CA VAL A 208 6.67 2.51 24.84
C VAL A 208 7.82 3.50 24.67
N ASP A 209 8.69 3.25 23.68
CA ASP A 209 9.91 4.03 23.50
C ASP A 209 9.62 5.44 22.96
N ASP A 210 8.67 5.53 22.01
CA ASP A 210 8.28 6.79 21.37
C ASP A 210 6.94 7.28 21.92
N HIS A 211 6.81 8.58 22.19
CA HIS A 211 5.49 9.17 22.40
C HIS A 211 4.60 8.88 21.19
N LEU A 212 3.36 8.47 21.46
CA LEU A 212 2.39 8.32 20.40
C LEU A 212 2.19 9.65 19.67
N PRO A 213 1.94 9.64 18.35
CA PRO A 213 1.63 10.86 17.60
C PRO A 213 0.45 11.63 18.20
N VAL A 214 -0.49 10.89 18.81
CA VAL A 214 -1.58 11.41 19.62
C VAL A 214 -1.76 10.48 20.82
N ASP A 215 -1.80 11.07 22.01
CA ASP A 215 -2.01 10.36 23.27
C ASP A 215 -3.44 9.78 23.38
N THR A 216 -3.59 8.58 23.96
CA THR A 216 -4.89 7.90 24.02
C THR A 216 -5.84 8.49 25.04
N PHE A 217 -5.33 9.14 26.09
CA PHE A 217 -6.16 9.91 27.01
C PHE A 217 -6.66 11.15 26.26
N ALA A 218 -5.77 11.94 25.65
CA ALA A 218 -6.14 13.16 24.93
C ALA A 218 -7.12 12.95 23.75
N ILE A 219 -6.98 11.86 22.98
CA ILE A 219 -7.84 11.63 21.80
C ILE A 219 -9.32 11.40 22.15
N ASP A 220 -9.60 10.96 23.38
CA ASP A 220 -10.95 10.70 23.90
C ASP A 220 -11.58 11.91 24.60
N HIS A 221 -10.82 13.01 24.80
CA HIS A 221 -11.29 14.19 25.53
C HIS A 221 -12.36 14.98 24.77
N VAL A 222 -13.41 15.35 25.50
CA VAL A 222 -14.44 16.33 25.12
C VAL A 222 -14.18 17.67 25.82
N GLU A 223 -14.48 18.77 25.14
CA GLU A 223 -14.62 20.09 25.75
C GLU A 223 -16.04 20.61 25.49
N GLU A 224 -16.60 21.36 26.42
CA GLU A 224 -17.89 22.03 26.21
C GLU A 224 -17.64 23.30 25.40
N ASP A 225 -18.33 23.45 24.28
CA ASP A 225 -18.31 24.69 23.50
C ASP A 225 -19.09 25.78 24.24
N ASP A 226 -18.40 26.87 24.59
CA ASP A 226 -18.95 27.98 25.38
C ASP A 226 -20.18 28.66 24.74
N SER A 227 -20.38 28.52 23.43
CA SER A 227 -21.45 29.19 22.69
C SER A 227 -22.69 28.32 22.45
N THR A 228 -22.50 27.01 22.29
CA THR A 228 -23.55 26.04 21.98
C THR A 228 -23.88 25.14 23.16
N HIS A 229 -23.04 25.14 24.21
CA HIS A 229 -23.09 24.20 25.34
C HIS A 229 -23.03 22.73 24.89
N GLN A 230 -22.48 22.46 23.71
CA GLN A 230 -22.33 21.11 23.18
C GLN A 230 -20.93 20.57 23.51
N LEU A 231 -20.85 19.29 23.86
CA LEU A 231 -19.56 18.62 24.04
C LEU A 231 -18.95 18.32 22.68
N GLU A 232 -17.84 18.97 22.37
CA GLU A 232 -17.09 18.80 21.15
C GLU A 232 -15.82 17.97 21.33
N SER A 233 -15.43 17.35 20.23
CA SER A 233 -14.29 16.45 20.18
C SER A 233 -13.00 17.12 19.79
N LEU A 234 -12.08 17.27 20.75
CA LEU A 234 -10.74 17.82 20.53
C LEU A 234 -10.00 17.14 19.36
N ALA A 235 -10.13 15.82 19.23
CA ALA A 235 -9.60 15.09 18.09
C ALA A 235 -10.67 14.98 16.98
N SER A 236 -10.46 15.62 15.83
CA SER A 236 -11.34 15.44 14.67
C SER A 236 -11.42 13.98 14.20
N THR A 237 -12.48 13.62 13.44
CA THR A 237 -12.61 12.29 12.83
C THR A 237 -11.37 11.91 12.02
N ARG A 238 -10.77 12.86 11.30
CA ARG A 238 -9.53 12.64 10.53
C ARG A 238 -8.37 12.22 11.42
N VAL A 239 -8.21 12.85 12.60
CA VAL A 239 -7.17 12.49 13.57
C VAL A 239 -7.40 11.09 14.14
N ARG A 240 -8.65 10.74 14.47
CA ARG A 240 -9.02 9.41 14.96
C ARG A 240 -8.79 8.31 13.92
N VAL A 241 -9.10 8.57 12.65
CA VAL A 241 -8.89 7.62 11.56
C VAL A 241 -7.39 7.46 11.24
N ALA A 242 -6.63 8.56 11.21
CA ALA A 242 -5.18 8.50 10.97
C ALA A 242 -4.41 7.82 12.12
N ASN A 243 -4.91 7.95 13.35
CA ASN A 243 -4.33 7.33 14.55
C ASN A 243 -5.22 6.21 15.08
N ARG A 244 -5.71 5.36 14.17
CA ARG A 244 -6.79 4.40 14.47
C ARG A 244 -6.48 3.51 15.67
N MET A 245 -5.25 3.03 15.78
CA MET A 245 -4.85 2.19 16.91
C MET A 245 -4.89 2.90 18.26
N ALA A 246 -4.58 4.20 18.32
CA ALA A 246 -4.70 4.97 19.56
C ALA A 246 -6.18 5.14 19.94
N PHE A 247 -7.03 5.49 18.96
CA PHE A 247 -8.48 5.61 19.18
C PHE A 247 -9.11 4.29 19.59
N LEU A 248 -8.80 3.17 18.94
CA LEU A 248 -9.38 1.85 19.26
C LEU A 248 -9.07 1.38 20.68
N ARG A 249 -8.08 1.98 21.36
CA ARG A 249 -7.74 1.66 22.74
C ARG A 249 -8.52 2.48 23.76
N THR A 250 -9.23 3.53 23.35
CA THR A 250 -10.03 4.32 24.29
C THR A 250 -11.21 3.51 24.81
N PRO A 251 -11.64 3.75 26.07
CA PRO A 251 -12.85 3.11 26.61
C PRO A 251 -14.07 3.33 25.71
N THR A 252 -14.20 4.51 25.11
CA THR A 252 -15.26 4.84 24.15
C THR A 252 -15.25 3.90 22.94
N ALA A 253 -14.12 3.78 22.23
CA ALA A 253 -14.04 2.92 21.06
C ALA A 253 -14.23 1.44 21.41
N GLN A 254 -13.64 0.99 22.53
CA GLN A 254 -13.83 -0.37 23.05
C GLN A 254 -15.31 -0.68 23.31
N SER A 255 -16.07 0.29 23.79
CA SER A 255 -17.51 0.19 24.05
C SER A 255 -18.32 0.15 22.75
N ILE A 256 -18.01 1.02 21.77
CA ILE A 256 -18.63 0.99 20.44
C ILE A 256 -18.49 -0.39 19.79
N PHE A 257 -17.29 -0.99 19.82
CA PHE A 257 -17.05 -2.26 19.17
C PHE A 257 -17.58 -3.49 19.93
N ARG A 258 -17.80 -3.38 21.25
CA ARG A 258 -18.57 -4.38 22.01
C ARG A 258 -20.04 -4.36 21.62
N ILE A 259 -20.63 -3.17 21.50
CA ILE A 259 -22.02 -3.00 21.02
C ILE A 259 -22.15 -3.51 19.58
N ASN A 260 -21.19 -3.18 18.70
CA ASN A 260 -21.14 -3.70 17.33
C ASN A 260 -21.15 -5.26 17.30
N ALA A 261 -20.28 -5.89 18.09
CA ALA A 261 -20.25 -7.36 18.20
C ALA A 261 -21.55 -7.93 18.78
N ALA A 262 -22.14 -7.24 19.76
CA ALA A 262 -23.40 -7.64 20.38
C ALA A 262 -24.58 -7.60 19.40
N ILE A 263 -24.65 -6.60 18.52
CA ILE A 263 -25.67 -6.53 17.46
C ILE A 263 -25.59 -7.77 16.57
N SER A 264 -24.38 -8.13 16.11
CA SER A 264 -24.17 -9.31 15.27
C SER A 264 -24.56 -10.61 16.00
N SER A 265 -24.24 -10.72 17.28
CA SER A 265 -24.61 -11.88 18.10
C SER A 265 -26.13 -11.98 18.30
N ILE A 266 -26.81 -10.87 18.59
CA ILE A 266 -28.28 -10.85 18.76
C ILE A 266 -28.97 -11.18 17.44
N PHE A 267 -28.52 -10.59 16.33
CA PHE A 267 -29.02 -10.86 14.98
C PHE A 267 -28.95 -12.36 14.66
N ARG A 268 -27.75 -12.96 14.82
CA ARG A 268 -27.54 -14.41 14.61
C ARG A 268 -28.48 -15.25 15.47
N ASN A 269 -28.45 -15.05 16.79
CA ASN A 269 -29.25 -15.84 17.73
C ASN A 269 -30.77 -15.71 17.48
N PHE A 270 -31.24 -14.51 17.12
CA PHE A 270 -32.65 -14.26 16.82
C PHE A 270 -33.12 -15.07 15.61
N LEU A 271 -32.31 -15.12 14.54
CA LEU A 271 -32.63 -15.83 13.31
C LEU A 271 -32.47 -17.35 13.45
N GLU A 272 -31.41 -17.82 14.12
CA GLU A 272 -31.22 -19.25 14.42
C GLU A 272 -32.38 -19.82 15.25
N SER A 273 -32.86 -19.07 16.26
CA SER A 273 -34.05 -19.47 17.04
C SER A 273 -35.33 -19.58 16.20
N ARG A 274 -35.33 -19.06 14.97
CA ARG A 274 -36.41 -19.12 13.98
C ARG A 274 -36.07 -20.03 12.80
N SER A 275 -35.12 -20.96 13.01
CA SER A 275 -34.71 -21.96 12.02
C SER A 275 -34.14 -21.38 10.72
N PHE A 276 -33.51 -20.21 10.78
CA PHE A 276 -32.69 -19.73 9.67
C PHE A 276 -31.34 -20.45 9.65
N ILE A 277 -30.77 -20.59 8.45
CA ILE A 277 -29.46 -21.19 8.22
C ILE A 277 -28.46 -20.09 7.86
N GLU A 278 -27.32 -20.03 8.57
CA GLU A 278 -26.22 -19.15 8.18
C GLU A 278 -25.56 -19.68 6.90
N ILE A 279 -25.43 -18.83 5.89
CA ILE A 279 -24.77 -19.14 4.61
C ILE A 279 -23.52 -18.28 4.42
N HIS A 280 -22.58 -18.78 3.63
CA HIS A 280 -21.35 -18.06 3.28
C HIS A 280 -21.21 -18.01 1.75
N THR A 281 -21.37 -16.83 1.17
CA THR A 281 -21.45 -16.66 -0.28
C THR A 281 -20.15 -16.10 -0.86
N PRO A 282 -19.78 -16.48 -2.10
CA PRO A 282 -18.58 -15.98 -2.74
C PRO A 282 -18.68 -14.47 -2.96
N LYS A 283 -17.59 -13.76 -2.65
CA LYS A 283 -17.48 -12.30 -2.86
C LYS A 283 -16.83 -11.93 -4.18
N LEU A 284 -16.31 -12.90 -4.91
CA LEU A 284 -15.81 -12.76 -6.27
C LEU A 284 -16.89 -13.26 -7.24
N GLN A 285 -17.32 -12.39 -8.14
CA GLN A 285 -18.37 -12.66 -9.13
C GLN A 285 -17.82 -12.54 -10.56
N PRO A 286 -18.38 -13.33 -11.50
CA PRO A 286 -17.94 -13.32 -12.90
C PRO A 286 -18.39 -12.06 -13.66
N ALA A 287 -19.40 -11.35 -13.16
CA ALA A 287 -19.97 -10.16 -13.78
C ALA A 287 -20.32 -9.08 -12.74
N ALA A 288 -20.60 -7.86 -13.20
CA ALA A 288 -21.18 -6.80 -12.38
C ALA A 288 -22.69 -7.06 -12.24
N THR A 289 -23.20 -7.32 -11.03
CA THR A 289 -24.48 -8.04 -10.91
C THR A 289 -25.70 -7.31 -10.36
N GLU A 290 -25.63 -6.07 -9.88
CA GLU A 290 -26.78 -5.53 -9.11
C GLU A 290 -27.34 -4.18 -9.57
N SER A 291 -26.57 -3.39 -10.32
CA SER A 291 -27.05 -2.13 -10.91
C SER A 291 -25.94 -1.59 -11.80
N GLY A 292 -26.22 -0.67 -12.72
CA GLY A 292 -25.19 0.04 -13.49
C GLY A 292 -24.22 0.91 -12.65
N ALA A 293 -24.12 0.66 -11.34
CA ALA A 293 -23.18 1.26 -10.41
C ALA A 293 -21.76 0.72 -10.60
N GLU A 294 -20.78 1.51 -10.18
CA GLU A 294 -19.38 1.10 -10.25
C GLU A 294 -19.12 -0.11 -9.33
N VAL A 295 -18.37 -1.09 -9.85
CA VAL A 295 -17.96 -2.30 -9.14
C VAL A 295 -16.44 -2.39 -9.10
N PHE A 296 -15.89 -2.89 -7.99
CA PHE A 296 -14.46 -3.14 -7.91
C PHE A 296 -14.06 -4.32 -8.79
N LYS A 297 -13.05 -4.11 -9.62
CA LYS A 297 -12.46 -5.14 -10.49
C LYS A 297 -11.23 -5.74 -9.80
N ALA A 298 -11.13 -7.06 -9.83
CA ALA A 298 -9.98 -7.82 -9.36
C ALA A 298 -9.39 -8.63 -10.53
N ASN A 299 -8.05 -8.73 -10.58
CA ASN A 299 -7.37 -9.65 -11.48
C ASN A 299 -7.43 -11.06 -10.89
N TYR A 300 -8.14 -11.95 -11.58
CA TYR A 300 -8.36 -13.35 -11.22
C TYR A 300 -7.63 -14.28 -12.20
N PHE A 301 -6.32 -14.47 -11.96
CA PHE A 301 -5.44 -15.32 -12.78
C PHE A 301 -5.43 -14.92 -14.27
N GLY A 302 -5.34 -13.62 -14.55
CA GLY A 302 -5.36 -13.08 -15.92
C GLY A 302 -6.77 -12.88 -16.50
N ARG A 303 -7.81 -13.16 -15.72
CA ARG A 303 -9.22 -12.87 -16.04
C ARG A 303 -9.73 -11.76 -15.13
N THR A 304 -10.83 -11.11 -15.50
CA THR A 304 -11.48 -10.13 -14.63
C THR A 304 -12.49 -10.83 -13.73
N ALA A 305 -12.44 -10.54 -12.43
CA ALA A 305 -13.51 -10.83 -11.49
C ALA A 305 -13.98 -9.50 -10.85
N PHE A 306 -15.16 -9.52 -10.25
CA PHE A 306 -15.76 -8.35 -9.60
C PHE A 306 -16.03 -8.65 -8.13
N LEU A 307 -15.93 -7.66 -7.26
CA LEU A 307 -16.37 -7.80 -5.87
C LEU A 307 -17.89 -7.61 -5.77
N ALA A 308 -18.54 -8.49 -5.00
CA ALA A 308 -19.99 -8.49 -4.82
C ALA A 308 -20.48 -7.23 -4.07
N GLN A 309 -21.45 -6.53 -4.66
CA GLN A 309 -22.06 -5.33 -4.06
C GLN A 309 -23.08 -5.65 -2.97
N SER A 310 -23.56 -6.88 -2.92
CA SER A 310 -24.29 -7.49 -1.82
C SER A 310 -24.35 -9.01 -2.07
N PRO A 311 -24.79 -9.82 -1.10
CA PRO A 311 -25.04 -11.24 -1.34
C PRO A 311 -26.42 -11.51 -1.98
N GLN A 312 -27.11 -10.49 -2.54
CA GLN A 312 -28.53 -10.57 -2.93
C GLN A 312 -28.82 -11.67 -3.97
N LEU A 313 -27.94 -11.89 -4.94
CA LEU A 313 -28.14 -12.99 -5.89
C LEU A 313 -28.02 -14.37 -5.23
N ALA A 314 -26.98 -14.57 -4.41
CA ALA A 314 -26.68 -15.85 -3.79
C ALA A 314 -27.70 -16.23 -2.71
N LYS A 315 -28.22 -15.26 -1.94
CA LYS A 315 -29.27 -15.55 -0.95
C LYS A 315 -30.60 -15.95 -1.60
N GLN A 316 -30.96 -15.37 -2.77
CA GLN A 316 -32.13 -15.83 -3.55
C GLN A 316 -31.93 -17.22 -4.13
N LEU A 317 -30.74 -17.52 -4.68
CA LEU A 317 -30.41 -18.86 -5.16
C LEU A 317 -30.45 -19.90 -4.04
N SER A 318 -30.13 -19.51 -2.80
CA SER A 318 -30.28 -20.40 -1.65
C SER A 318 -31.74 -20.72 -1.36
N ILE A 319 -32.68 -19.78 -1.56
CA ILE A 319 -34.11 -20.07 -1.48
C ILE A 319 -34.56 -21.00 -2.61
N SER A 320 -34.04 -20.80 -3.83
CA SER A 320 -34.28 -21.71 -4.97
C SER A 320 -33.75 -23.12 -4.71
N ALA A 321 -32.67 -23.24 -3.94
CA ALA A 321 -32.08 -24.50 -3.50
C ALA A 321 -32.73 -25.08 -2.22
N ASP A 322 -33.98 -24.74 -1.94
CA ASP A 322 -34.80 -25.27 -0.83
C ASP A 322 -34.29 -24.99 0.60
N PHE A 323 -33.38 -24.04 0.81
CA PHE A 323 -32.93 -23.70 2.17
C PHE A 323 -34.04 -23.03 3.01
N GLY A 324 -35.07 -22.48 2.37
CA GLY A 324 -36.26 -21.91 3.01
C GLY A 324 -36.03 -20.58 3.74
N ARG A 325 -35.06 -20.48 4.64
CA ARG A 325 -34.72 -19.30 5.45
C ARG A 325 -33.21 -19.21 5.64
N VAL A 326 -32.59 -18.15 5.14
CA VAL A 326 -31.12 -17.99 5.18
C VAL A 326 -30.72 -16.61 5.69
N PHE A 327 -29.54 -16.53 6.29
CA PHE A 327 -28.90 -15.26 6.62
C PHE A 327 -27.40 -15.32 6.38
N GLU A 328 -26.78 -14.15 6.22
CA GLU A 328 -25.34 -14.01 6.08
C GLU A 328 -24.85 -12.78 6.86
N ILE A 329 -23.72 -12.92 7.53
CA ILE A 329 -22.94 -11.81 8.08
C ILE A 329 -21.62 -11.78 7.31
N GLY A 330 -21.43 -10.78 6.44
CA GLY A 330 -20.29 -10.79 5.53
C GLY A 330 -19.94 -9.43 4.92
N PRO A 331 -18.78 -9.31 4.26
CA PRO A 331 -18.34 -8.07 3.66
C PRO A 331 -19.19 -7.72 2.42
N VAL A 332 -19.40 -6.43 2.25
CA VAL A 332 -20.14 -5.80 1.16
C VAL A 332 -19.30 -4.67 0.56
N PHE A 333 -19.23 -4.58 -0.76
CA PHE A 333 -18.34 -3.66 -1.46
C PHE A 333 -19.10 -2.67 -2.36
N ARG A 334 -18.95 -1.37 -2.15
CA ARG A 334 -19.50 -0.31 -3.02
C ARG A 334 -18.36 0.50 -3.61
N ALA A 335 -18.26 0.54 -4.93
CA ALA A 335 -17.17 1.25 -5.61
C ALA A 335 -17.50 2.69 -5.99
N GLU A 336 -18.60 3.25 -5.48
CA GLU A 336 -18.97 4.65 -5.68
C GLU A 336 -17.92 5.58 -5.04
N ASP A 337 -17.48 6.62 -5.76
CA ASP A 337 -16.59 7.66 -5.24
C ASP A 337 -17.33 8.65 -4.32
N SER A 338 -17.95 8.12 -3.26
CA SER A 338 -18.74 8.86 -2.30
C SER A 338 -18.01 8.98 -0.97
N ASN A 339 -17.31 10.10 -0.78
CA ASN A 339 -16.56 10.37 0.45
C ASN A 339 -17.34 11.27 1.43
N THR A 340 -18.47 10.77 1.94
CA THR A 340 -19.31 11.47 2.93
C THR A 340 -19.12 10.92 4.35
N HIS A 341 -19.84 11.44 5.34
CA HIS A 341 -19.86 10.92 6.72
C HIS A 341 -20.76 9.68 6.90
N ARG A 342 -21.49 9.25 5.85
CA ARG A 342 -22.48 8.15 5.90
C ARG A 342 -22.10 6.93 5.05
N HIS A 343 -21.05 7.03 4.23
CA HIS A 343 -20.68 6.02 3.25
C HIS A 343 -19.30 5.42 3.50
N LEU A 344 -19.18 4.13 3.23
CA LEU A 344 -17.94 3.34 3.20
C LEU A 344 -17.91 2.57 1.87
N THR A 345 -16.71 2.27 1.39
CA THR A 345 -16.52 1.44 0.18
C THR A 345 -16.47 -0.05 0.48
N GLU A 346 -16.18 -0.41 1.73
CA GLU A 346 -16.27 -1.76 2.28
C GLU A 346 -16.92 -1.67 3.66
N TYR A 347 -17.97 -2.46 3.90
CA TYR A 347 -18.70 -2.54 5.16
C TYR A 347 -19.23 -3.96 5.40
N THR A 348 -19.78 -4.22 6.59
CA THR A 348 -20.35 -5.53 6.94
C THR A 348 -21.87 -5.51 6.77
N GLY A 349 -22.37 -6.38 5.89
CA GLY A 349 -23.80 -6.63 5.70
C GLY A 349 -24.32 -7.67 6.69
N LEU A 350 -25.51 -7.43 7.25
CA LEU A 350 -26.36 -8.42 7.89
C LEU A 350 -27.54 -8.67 6.94
N ASP A 351 -27.48 -9.76 6.20
CA ASP A 351 -28.43 -10.08 5.14
C ASP A 351 -29.32 -11.25 5.56
N LEU A 352 -30.59 -11.21 5.17
CA LEU A 352 -31.49 -12.36 5.28
C LEU A 352 -32.41 -12.46 4.08
N GLU A 353 -32.86 -13.68 3.79
CA GLU A 353 -33.86 -13.99 2.77
C GLU A 353 -34.70 -15.18 3.26
N MET A 354 -36.00 -15.15 3.01
CA MET A 354 -36.90 -16.23 3.40
C MET A 354 -38.02 -16.44 2.38
N ALA A 355 -38.42 -17.70 2.20
CA ALA A 355 -39.67 -18.04 1.54
C ALA A 355 -40.85 -17.49 2.33
N ILE A 356 -41.85 -16.96 1.62
CA ILE A 356 -43.07 -16.36 2.18
C ILE A 356 -44.30 -17.18 1.79
N GLY A 357 -45.28 -17.26 2.70
CA GLY A 357 -46.51 -18.03 2.46
C GLY A 357 -47.60 -17.22 1.79
N ARG A 358 -47.84 -15.99 2.25
CA ARG A 358 -48.91 -15.11 1.77
C ARG A 358 -48.36 -13.88 1.07
N ASP A 359 -47.61 -13.07 1.80
CA ASP A 359 -47.09 -11.81 1.32
C ASP A 359 -45.84 -11.38 2.12
N TYR A 360 -45.15 -10.35 1.63
CA TYR A 360 -43.87 -9.92 2.17
C TYR A 360 -43.93 -9.26 3.55
N HIS A 361 -45.13 -8.93 4.06
CA HIS A 361 -45.28 -8.47 5.44
C HIS A 361 -44.89 -9.55 6.46
N GLU A 362 -44.86 -10.83 6.05
CA GLU A 362 -44.28 -11.91 6.87
C GLU A 362 -42.79 -11.66 7.15
N ALA A 363 -42.03 -11.26 6.12
CA ALA A 363 -40.63 -10.90 6.28
C ALA A 363 -40.49 -9.56 7.01
N LEU A 364 -41.30 -8.55 6.68
CA LEU A 364 -41.30 -7.24 7.34
C LEU A 364 -41.52 -7.37 8.85
N SER A 365 -42.52 -8.16 9.27
CA SER A 365 -42.84 -8.38 10.69
C SER A 365 -41.71 -9.12 11.42
N LEU A 366 -41.04 -10.06 10.75
CA LEU A 366 -39.89 -10.77 11.30
C LEU A 366 -38.69 -9.83 11.49
N ILE A 367 -38.42 -8.98 10.50
CA ILE A 367 -37.36 -7.97 10.54
C ILE A 367 -37.65 -6.94 11.64
N ASP A 368 -38.88 -6.48 11.78
CA ASP A 368 -39.28 -5.55 12.85
C ASP A 368 -39.04 -6.15 14.24
N ALA A 369 -39.46 -7.40 14.45
CA ALA A 369 -39.22 -8.10 15.71
C ALA A 369 -37.72 -8.33 15.99
N MET A 370 -36.93 -8.61 14.94
CA MET A 370 -35.47 -8.75 15.04
C MET A 370 -34.81 -7.45 15.48
N MET A 371 -35.21 -6.34 14.87
CA MET A 371 -34.73 -4.99 15.18
C MET A 371 -34.99 -4.61 16.63
N LYS A 372 -36.24 -4.80 17.09
CA LYS A 372 -36.62 -4.60 18.50
C LYS A 372 -35.83 -5.50 19.45
N SER A 373 -35.57 -6.76 19.06
CA SER A 373 -34.74 -7.68 19.85
C SER A 373 -33.30 -7.19 19.97
N ILE A 374 -32.74 -6.61 18.91
CA ILE A 374 -31.41 -5.98 18.95
C ILE A 374 -31.43 -4.79 19.92
N PHE A 375 -32.36 -3.84 19.75
CA PHE A 375 -32.43 -2.66 20.62
C PHE A 375 -32.55 -3.04 22.09
N LYS A 376 -33.52 -3.91 22.42
CA LYS A 376 -33.72 -4.43 23.77
C LYS A 376 -32.45 -5.10 24.32
N GLY A 377 -31.84 -5.98 23.53
CA GLY A 377 -30.65 -6.72 23.95
C GLY A 377 -29.42 -5.85 24.19
N ILE A 378 -29.30 -4.71 23.49
CA ILE A 378 -28.24 -3.71 23.74
C ILE A 378 -28.53 -2.92 25.01
N TYR A 379 -29.72 -2.33 25.14
CA TYR A 379 -30.06 -1.49 26.29
C TYR A 379 -30.11 -2.27 27.62
N GLU A 380 -30.49 -3.55 27.60
CA GLU A 380 -30.53 -4.39 28.81
C GLU A 380 -29.16 -4.91 29.25
N ARG A 381 -28.28 -5.27 28.30
CA ARG A 381 -27.03 -5.98 28.60
C ARG A 381 -25.76 -5.15 28.48
N TYR A 382 -25.79 -4.05 27.73
CA TYR A 382 -24.64 -3.20 27.41
C TYR A 382 -24.84 -1.75 27.86
N ARG A 383 -25.61 -1.54 28.94
CA ARG A 383 -25.89 -0.22 29.51
C ARG A 383 -24.60 0.52 29.89
N LYS A 384 -23.63 -0.20 30.46
CA LYS A 384 -22.33 0.34 30.84
C LYS A 384 -21.58 0.91 29.63
N GLU A 385 -21.48 0.14 28.56
CA GLU A 385 -20.85 0.57 27.31
C GLU A 385 -21.58 1.76 26.70
N LEU A 386 -22.92 1.77 26.72
CA LEU A 386 -23.72 2.92 26.26
C LEU A 386 -23.39 4.19 27.04
N ASP A 387 -23.31 4.10 28.36
CA ASP A 387 -23.00 5.24 29.22
C ASP A 387 -21.57 5.77 28.97
N ILE A 388 -20.60 4.86 28.74
CA ILE A 388 -19.24 5.24 28.33
C ILE A 388 -19.26 5.94 26.96
N VAL A 389 -20.00 5.42 25.98
CA VAL A 389 -20.10 6.08 24.67
C VAL A 389 -20.70 7.49 24.80
N LYS A 390 -21.67 7.67 25.69
CA LYS A 390 -22.34 8.96 25.94
C LYS A 390 -21.45 10.03 26.56
N THR A 391 -20.36 9.65 27.24
CA THR A 391 -19.38 10.66 27.72
C THR A 391 -18.68 11.36 26.56
N ARG A 392 -18.63 10.71 25.39
CA ARG A 392 -17.99 11.22 24.18
C ARG A 392 -18.96 11.68 23.11
N PHE A 393 -20.02 10.91 22.90
CA PHE A 393 -21.07 11.17 21.92
C PHE A 393 -22.38 11.33 22.68
N PRO A 394 -22.68 12.51 23.27
CA PRO A 394 -23.93 12.68 24.02
C PRO A 394 -25.14 12.44 23.13
N HIS A 395 -26.02 11.55 23.56
CA HIS A 395 -27.27 11.26 22.85
C HIS A 395 -28.34 10.71 23.80
N GLU A 396 -29.59 10.91 23.45
CA GLU A 396 -30.75 10.31 24.13
C GLU A 396 -30.82 8.81 23.84
N ASP A 397 -31.36 8.03 24.79
CA ASP A 397 -31.72 6.64 24.50
C ASP A 397 -32.71 6.58 23.34
N LEU A 398 -32.59 5.55 22.51
CA LEU A 398 -33.47 5.33 21.38
C LEU A 398 -34.89 5.06 21.86
N VAL A 399 -35.88 5.71 21.23
CA VAL A 399 -37.29 5.44 21.47
C VAL A 399 -37.85 4.61 20.32
N TRP A 400 -38.42 3.45 20.63
CA TRP A 400 -39.21 2.65 19.70
C TRP A 400 -40.53 2.23 20.37
N LEU A 401 -41.56 2.01 19.56
CA LEU A 401 -42.89 1.63 20.03
C LEU A 401 -43.09 0.11 19.96
N GLU A 402 -44.00 -0.41 20.79
CA GLU A 402 -44.41 -1.82 20.73
C GLU A 402 -45.04 -2.14 19.37
N GLU A 403 -45.94 -1.27 18.91
CA GLU A 403 -46.47 -1.27 17.55
C GLU A 403 -45.68 -0.25 16.70
N THR A 404 -44.91 -0.75 15.73
CA THR A 404 -44.08 0.12 14.89
C THR A 404 -44.95 0.87 13.91
N PRO A 405 -44.81 2.20 13.77
CA PRO A 405 -45.48 2.95 12.71
C PRO A 405 -45.02 2.46 11.33
N VAL A 406 -45.96 1.98 10.52
CA VAL A 406 -45.76 1.60 9.12
C VAL A 406 -46.58 2.54 8.26
N LEU A 407 -45.92 3.27 7.35
CA LEU A 407 -46.57 4.20 6.44
C LEU A 407 -46.29 3.79 5.01
N THR A 408 -47.24 4.00 4.10
CA THR A 408 -46.90 3.92 2.67
C THR A 408 -45.97 5.07 2.30
N PHE A 409 -45.15 4.90 1.26
CA PHE A 409 -44.26 5.95 0.75
C PHE A 409 -45.06 7.22 0.42
N LYS A 410 -46.25 7.04 -0.15
CA LYS A 410 -47.19 8.12 -0.43
C LYS A 410 -47.62 8.87 0.82
N ASP A 411 -47.98 8.17 1.89
CA ASP A 411 -48.36 8.81 3.16
C ASP A 411 -47.17 9.54 3.80
N ALA A 412 -45.97 8.94 3.72
CA ALA A 412 -44.74 9.53 4.22
C ALA A 412 -44.39 10.84 3.48
N VAL A 413 -44.46 10.84 2.15
CA VAL A 413 -44.32 12.05 1.30
C VAL A 413 -45.41 13.07 1.63
N GLY A 414 -46.64 12.63 1.87
CA GLY A 414 -47.74 13.48 2.32
C GLY A 414 -47.42 14.20 3.63
N LEU A 415 -46.88 13.50 4.63
CA LEU A 415 -46.45 14.09 5.90
C LEU A 415 -45.28 15.06 5.72
N LEU A 416 -44.29 14.69 4.91
CA LEU A 416 -43.14 15.56 4.63
C LEU A 416 -43.60 16.88 3.98
N ASN A 417 -44.45 16.79 2.96
CA ASN A 417 -45.00 17.96 2.27
C ASN A 417 -45.91 18.80 3.18
N ALA A 418 -46.66 18.17 4.09
CA ALA A 418 -47.47 18.87 5.08
C ALA A 418 -46.63 19.62 6.13
N SER A 419 -45.38 19.20 6.36
CA SER A 419 -44.43 19.91 7.23
C SER A 419 -43.88 21.22 6.63
N GLY A 420 -44.22 21.51 5.37
CA GLY A 420 -43.71 22.66 4.62
C GLY A 420 -42.35 22.43 3.96
N TRP A 421 -41.86 21.19 3.91
CA TRP A 421 -40.58 20.87 3.27
C TRP A 421 -40.62 21.14 1.76
N THR A 422 -39.55 21.71 1.25
CA THR A 422 -39.25 21.80 -0.20
C THR A 422 -37.77 21.50 -0.43
N ASP A 423 -37.43 21.08 -1.65
CA ASP A 423 -36.05 20.99 -2.10
C ASP A 423 -35.39 22.38 -2.25
N GLU A 424 -34.14 22.41 -2.69
CA GLU A 424 -33.36 23.64 -2.92
C GLU A 424 -33.90 24.52 -4.06
N HIS A 425 -34.84 24.01 -4.85
CA HIS A 425 -35.52 24.72 -5.93
C HIS A 425 -36.96 25.11 -5.57
N GLY A 426 -37.42 24.83 -4.36
CA GLY A 426 -38.78 25.14 -3.90
C GLY A 426 -39.83 24.11 -4.34
N HIS A 427 -39.44 22.96 -4.87
CA HIS A 427 -40.36 21.88 -5.23
C HIS A 427 -40.69 20.99 -4.02
N LYS A 428 -41.91 20.46 -4.02
CA LYS A 428 -42.35 19.46 -3.04
C LYS A 428 -41.76 18.09 -3.36
N ALA A 429 -41.70 17.22 -2.35
CA ALA A 429 -41.30 15.84 -2.56
C ALA A 429 -42.30 15.11 -3.48
N SER A 430 -41.77 14.33 -4.42
CA SER A 430 -42.54 13.51 -5.36
C SER A 430 -42.98 12.20 -4.72
N GLU A 431 -44.17 11.72 -5.07
CA GLU A 431 -44.65 10.38 -4.66
C GLU A 431 -44.04 9.25 -5.51
N PHE A 432 -43.32 9.58 -6.59
CA PHE A 432 -42.83 8.63 -7.59
C PHE A 432 -41.31 8.63 -7.76
N GLU A 433 -40.60 9.37 -6.93
CA GLU A 433 -39.14 9.48 -6.94
C GLU A 433 -38.60 9.25 -5.53
N ASP A 434 -37.33 8.86 -5.43
CA ASP A 434 -36.69 8.59 -4.15
C ASP A 434 -36.50 9.86 -3.30
N LEU A 435 -36.40 9.69 -1.99
CA LEU A 435 -36.20 10.80 -1.06
C LEU A 435 -34.72 11.21 -1.01
N SER A 436 -34.46 12.52 -1.14
CA SER A 436 -33.13 13.05 -0.84
C SER A 436 -32.79 12.86 0.65
N THR A 437 -31.50 12.79 1.01
CA THR A 437 -31.07 12.70 2.42
C THR A 437 -31.66 13.80 3.31
N ARG A 438 -31.81 15.04 2.80
CA ARG A 438 -32.43 16.13 3.56
C ARG A 438 -33.92 15.88 3.81
N ALA A 439 -34.60 15.28 2.83
CA ALA A 439 -36.00 14.86 2.98
C ALA A 439 -36.14 13.74 4.02
N GLU A 440 -35.26 12.73 4.01
CA GLU A 440 -35.26 11.66 5.00
C GLU A 440 -35.13 12.21 6.43
N ILE A 441 -34.13 13.07 6.66
CA ILE A 441 -33.86 13.67 7.97
C ILE A 441 -35.07 14.47 8.45
N ARG A 442 -35.63 15.33 7.59
CA ARG A 442 -36.81 16.12 7.94
C ARG A 442 -38.02 15.23 8.23
N LEU A 443 -38.23 14.19 7.45
CA LEU A 443 -39.30 13.23 7.71
C LEU A 443 -39.10 12.54 9.06
N GLY A 444 -37.86 12.19 9.42
CA GLY A 444 -37.52 11.66 10.74
C GLY A 444 -37.89 12.60 11.89
N GLU A 445 -37.62 13.91 11.75
CA GLU A 445 -38.05 14.92 12.72
C GLU A 445 -39.57 14.94 12.86
N VAL A 446 -40.30 14.94 11.73
CA VAL A 446 -41.78 14.90 11.71
C VAL A 446 -42.30 13.62 12.37
N MET A 447 -41.65 12.48 12.14
CA MET A 447 -41.99 11.21 12.77
C MET A 447 -41.76 11.26 14.29
N LYS A 448 -40.64 11.84 14.75
CA LYS A 448 -40.36 12.04 16.17
C LYS A 448 -41.34 13.03 16.81
N GLU A 449 -41.74 14.09 16.12
CA GLU A 449 -42.72 15.06 16.61
C GLU A 449 -44.12 14.43 16.75
N LYS A 450 -44.59 13.72 15.72
CA LYS A 450 -45.96 13.19 15.63
C LYS A 450 -46.15 11.87 16.38
N TYR A 451 -45.25 10.92 16.20
CA TYR A 451 -45.38 9.56 16.72
C TYR A 451 -44.47 9.27 17.92
N LYS A 452 -43.59 10.22 18.30
CA LYS A 452 -42.68 10.09 19.46
C LYS A 452 -41.79 8.85 19.37
N THR A 453 -41.33 8.50 18.16
CA THR A 453 -40.44 7.35 17.90
C THR A 453 -39.23 7.78 17.08
N ASP A 454 -38.08 7.15 17.33
CA ASP A 454 -36.88 7.23 16.49
C ASP A 454 -36.85 6.11 15.43
N TYR A 455 -37.77 5.15 15.50
CA TYR A 455 -37.79 3.93 14.68
C TYR A 455 -39.17 3.75 14.00
N TYR A 456 -39.18 3.60 12.68
CA TYR A 456 -40.38 3.45 11.87
C TYR A 456 -40.08 2.79 10.52
N ILE A 457 -41.14 2.36 9.82
CA ILE A 457 -41.05 1.66 8.53
C ILE A 457 -41.82 2.46 7.48
N ILE A 458 -41.22 2.63 6.30
CA ILE A 458 -41.91 3.13 5.10
C ILE A 458 -42.03 1.97 4.13
N ASP A 459 -43.25 1.67 3.73
CA ASP A 459 -43.62 0.59 2.82
C ASP A 459 -44.05 1.14 1.44
N LYS A 460 -44.17 0.29 0.43
CA LYS A 460 -44.65 0.64 -0.91
C LYS A 460 -43.80 1.70 -1.62
N PHE A 461 -42.49 1.48 -1.71
CA PHE A 461 -41.60 2.41 -2.41
C PHE A 461 -41.82 2.46 -3.93
N PRO A 462 -41.54 3.61 -4.57
CA PRO A 462 -41.72 3.78 -6.01
C PRO A 462 -40.77 2.88 -6.82
N THR A 463 -41.26 2.39 -7.96
CA THR A 463 -40.53 1.49 -8.87
C THR A 463 -39.24 2.08 -9.41
N SER A 464 -39.16 3.42 -9.52
CA SER A 464 -37.98 4.16 -9.99
C SER A 464 -36.78 4.08 -9.03
N ALA A 465 -37.04 3.89 -7.72
CA ALA A 465 -36.02 3.84 -6.68
C ALA A 465 -35.48 2.43 -6.42
N ARG A 466 -36.05 1.40 -7.07
CA ARG A 466 -35.81 -0.01 -6.70
C ARG A 466 -35.14 -0.84 -7.80
N PRO A 467 -34.30 -1.82 -7.42
CA PRO A 467 -33.64 -2.71 -8.37
C PRO A 467 -34.61 -3.53 -9.23
N PHE A 468 -34.07 -4.10 -10.32
CA PHE A 468 -34.86 -4.87 -11.29
C PHE A 468 -35.59 -6.09 -10.67
N TYR A 469 -35.00 -6.69 -9.63
CA TYR A 469 -35.53 -7.87 -8.95
C TYR A 469 -36.64 -7.57 -7.93
N ALA A 470 -36.95 -6.30 -7.66
CA ALA A 470 -38.04 -5.92 -6.76
C ALA A 470 -39.40 -6.26 -7.37
N HIS A 471 -40.26 -6.92 -6.60
CA HIS A 471 -41.61 -7.25 -7.03
C HIS A 471 -42.48 -5.97 -7.13
N LEU A 472 -43.19 -5.80 -8.25
CA LEU A 472 -44.12 -4.68 -8.42
C LEU A 472 -45.33 -4.85 -7.50
N ASP A 473 -45.94 -3.73 -7.09
CA ASP A 473 -47.23 -3.80 -6.42
C ASP A 473 -48.30 -4.29 -7.43
N PRO A 474 -49.09 -5.33 -7.09
CA PRO A 474 -50.17 -5.82 -7.95
C PRO A 474 -51.27 -4.79 -8.24
N GLU A 475 -51.48 -3.82 -7.34
CA GLU A 475 -52.52 -2.80 -7.45
C GLU A 475 -52.05 -1.55 -8.22
N ASP A 476 -50.74 -1.24 -8.17
CA ASP A 476 -50.15 -0.09 -8.88
C ASP A 476 -48.66 -0.32 -9.21
N GLU A 477 -48.36 -0.67 -10.46
CA GLU A 477 -46.99 -0.95 -10.92
C GLU A 477 -46.00 0.23 -10.80
N ARG A 478 -46.48 1.45 -10.48
CA ARG A 478 -45.61 2.59 -10.13
C ARG A 478 -44.94 2.41 -8.78
N PHE A 479 -45.43 1.49 -7.95
CA PHE A 479 -44.88 1.11 -6.66
C PHE A 479 -44.45 -0.35 -6.65
N THR A 480 -43.76 -0.72 -5.58
CA THR A 480 -43.19 -2.05 -5.37
C THR A 480 -43.59 -2.60 -4.01
N ASN A 481 -43.55 -3.91 -3.87
CA ASN A 481 -43.63 -4.61 -2.59
C ASN A 481 -42.28 -4.53 -1.86
N SER A 482 -41.80 -3.32 -1.61
CA SER A 482 -40.55 -3.04 -0.92
C SER A 482 -40.73 -1.97 0.15
N PHE A 483 -39.88 -2.04 1.16
CA PHE A 483 -39.93 -1.19 2.33
C PHE A 483 -38.50 -0.80 2.75
N ASP A 484 -38.39 0.37 3.37
CA ASP A 484 -37.20 0.79 4.09
C ASP A 484 -37.54 0.98 5.56
N ILE A 485 -36.57 0.66 6.41
CA ILE A 485 -36.66 0.91 7.85
C ILE A 485 -35.71 2.04 8.21
N PHE A 486 -36.21 2.96 9.02
CA PHE A 486 -35.51 4.17 9.40
C PHE A 486 -35.19 4.16 10.88
N LEU A 487 -34.01 4.67 11.21
CA LEU A 487 -33.54 4.92 12.56
C LEU A 487 -33.02 6.36 12.64
N ARG A 488 -33.58 7.17 13.54
CA ARG A 488 -33.26 8.60 13.68
C ARG A 488 -33.32 9.37 12.34
N GLY A 489 -34.37 9.12 11.56
CA GLY A 489 -34.60 9.81 10.29
C GLY A 489 -33.67 9.40 9.15
N GLN A 490 -33.00 8.26 9.26
CA GLN A 490 -32.07 7.78 8.25
C GLN A 490 -32.28 6.30 7.98
N GLU A 491 -32.26 5.91 6.69
CA GLU A 491 -32.40 4.52 6.27
C GLU A 491 -31.29 3.66 6.87
N ILE A 492 -31.65 2.50 7.43
CA ILE A 492 -30.72 1.47 7.93
C ILE A 492 -30.84 0.13 7.20
N THR A 493 -31.96 -0.11 6.53
CA THR A 493 -32.18 -1.31 5.74
C THR A 493 -33.20 -1.07 4.66
N THR A 494 -32.93 -1.65 3.50
CA THR A 494 -33.87 -1.84 2.40
C THR A 494 -34.29 -3.31 2.35
N GLY A 495 -35.58 -3.57 2.22
CA GLY A 495 -36.16 -4.90 2.15
C GLY A 495 -37.34 -5.00 1.19
N GLY A 496 -37.82 -6.22 0.94
CA GLY A 496 -39.03 -6.42 0.14
C GLY A 496 -39.14 -7.79 -0.50
N GLN A 497 -40.24 -7.98 -1.23
CA GLN A 497 -40.49 -9.14 -2.05
C GLN A 497 -39.61 -9.14 -3.30
N ARG A 498 -39.18 -10.33 -3.71
CA ARG A 498 -38.43 -10.55 -4.95
C ARG A 498 -39.32 -11.17 -6.03
N ILE A 499 -38.99 -10.88 -7.29
CA ILE A 499 -39.65 -11.52 -8.43
C ILE A 499 -39.19 -12.98 -8.51
N HIS A 500 -40.11 -13.90 -8.26
CA HIS A 500 -39.87 -15.35 -8.36
C HIS A 500 -40.22 -15.92 -9.73
N ASN A 501 -41.05 -15.23 -10.53
CA ASN A 501 -41.41 -15.67 -11.87
C ASN A 501 -40.28 -15.33 -12.89
N PRO A 502 -39.69 -16.32 -13.58
CA PRO A 502 -38.53 -16.10 -14.44
C PRO A 502 -38.83 -15.19 -15.65
N ASN A 503 -40.05 -15.24 -16.21
CA ASN A 503 -40.43 -14.40 -17.34
C ASN A 503 -40.59 -12.93 -16.92
N ALA A 504 -41.22 -12.68 -15.78
CA ALA A 504 -41.35 -11.34 -15.21
C ALA A 504 -39.98 -10.75 -14.85
N LEU A 505 -39.10 -11.57 -14.25
CA LEU A 505 -37.73 -11.18 -13.91
C LEU A 505 -36.95 -10.79 -15.17
N LYS A 506 -37.00 -11.62 -16.22
CA LYS A 506 -36.36 -11.35 -17.51
C LYS A 506 -36.85 -10.05 -18.14
N ALA A 507 -38.17 -9.80 -18.10
CA ALA A 507 -38.74 -8.56 -18.61
C ALA A 507 -38.24 -7.32 -17.83
N ARG A 508 -38.08 -7.43 -16.50
CA ARG A 508 -37.53 -6.35 -15.67
C ARG A 508 -36.05 -6.14 -15.89
N MET A 509 -35.26 -7.20 -16.05
CA MET A 509 -33.85 -7.12 -16.42
C MET A 509 -33.66 -6.37 -17.74
N GLN A 510 -34.45 -6.71 -18.76
CA GLN A 510 -34.42 -6.02 -20.06
C GLN A 510 -34.78 -4.54 -19.94
N LYS A 511 -35.83 -4.20 -19.17
CA LYS A 511 -36.20 -2.80 -18.89
C LYS A 511 -35.09 -2.03 -18.15
N ALA A 512 -34.32 -2.70 -17.30
CA ALA A 512 -33.20 -2.13 -16.56
C ALA A 512 -31.87 -2.11 -17.37
N GLY A 513 -31.87 -2.56 -18.63
CA GLY A 513 -30.66 -2.63 -19.47
C GLY A 513 -29.68 -3.74 -19.06
N ILE A 514 -30.16 -4.75 -18.33
CA ILE A 514 -29.36 -5.89 -17.86
C ILE A 514 -29.59 -7.08 -18.79
N GLU A 515 -28.51 -7.58 -19.39
CA GLU A 515 -28.56 -8.75 -20.27
C GLU A 515 -28.61 -10.05 -19.48
N PRO A 516 -29.68 -10.87 -19.61
CA PRO A 516 -29.82 -12.13 -18.87
C PRO A 516 -28.69 -13.14 -19.13
N SER A 517 -28.04 -13.06 -20.30
CA SER A 517 -26.91 -13.92 -20.66
C SER A 517 -25.67 -13.72 -19.79
N GLY A 518 -25.53 -12.57 -19.13
CA GLY A 518 -24.47 -12.31 -18.14
C GLY A 518 -24.75 -12.91 -16.76
N MET A 519 -25.95 -13.45 -16.53
CA MET A 519 -26.44 -13.96 -15.24
C MET A 519 -27.10 -15.34 -15.39
N GLN A 520 -26.53 -16.21 -16.22
CA GLN A 520 -27.12 -17.52 -16.54
C GLN A 520 -27.40 -18.37 -15.30
N GLU A 521 -26.44 -18.48 -14.38
CA GLU A 521 -26.59 -19.25 -13.14
C GLU A 521 -27.71 -18.69 -12.26
N TYR A 522 -27.80 -17.35 -12.15
CA TYR A 522 -28.87 -16.70 -11.41
C TYR A 522 -30.23 -17.02 -12.03
N MET A 523 -30.40 -16.83 -13.35
CA MET A 523 -31.66 -17.11 -14.04
C MET A 523 -32.07 -18.57 -13.98
N GLN A 524 -31.11 -19.49 -14.08
CA GLN A 524 -31.33 -20.93 -14.02
C GLN A 524 -32.00 -21.34 -12.70
N GLY A 525 -31.63 -20.72 -11.57
CA GLY A 525 -32.31 -20.95 -10.30
C GLY A 525 -33.83 -20.66 -10.38
N PHE A 526 -34.23 -19.53 -10.96
CA PHE A 526 -35.66 -19.20 -11.12
C PHE A 526 -36.37 -20.10 -12.12
N GLU A 527 -35.68 -20.53 -13.18
CA GLU A 527 -36.23 -21.46 -14.18
C GLU A 527 -36.45 -22.87 -13.62
N TYR A 528 -35.67 -23.28 -12.62
CA TYR A 528 -35.85 -24.54 -11.88
C TYR A 528 -36.92 -24.46 -10.80
N GLY A 529 -37.46 -23.26 -10.58
CA GLY A 529 -38.47 -23.00 -9.58
C GLY A 529 -37.85 -22.37 -8.33
N VAL A 530 -38.52 -21.34 -7.84
CA VAL A 530 -38.23 -20.73 -6.56
C VAL A 530 -39.56 -20.27 -5.95
N LEU A 531 -39.71 -20.50 -4.65
CA LEU A 531 -40.88 -20.03 -3.91
C LEU A 531 -40.94 -18.49 -3.92
N PRO A 532 -42.12 -17.88 -3.80
CA PRO A 532 -42.20 -16.47 -3.41
C PRO A 532 -41.34 -16.23 -2.18
N HIS A 533 -40.53 -15.17 -2.22
CA HIS A 533 -39.57 -14.88 -1.16
C HIS A 533 -39.36 -13.38 -0.97
N ALA A 534 -38.92 -13.03 0.23
CA ALA A 534 -38.62 -11.67 0.63
C ALA A 534 -37.45 -11.66 1.62
N GLY A 535 -36.74 -10.53 1.65
CA GLY A 535 -35.54 -10.38 2.45
C GLY A 535 -35.12 -8.93 2.59
N CYS A 536 -34.02 -8.73 3.30
CA CYS A 536 -33.41 -7.41 3.49
C CYS A 536 -31.88 -7.51 3.57
N GLY A 537 -31.23 -6.35 3.50
CA GLY A 537 -29.81 -6.19 3.80
C GLY A 537 -29.63 -4.99 4.72
N ILE A 538 -28.89 -5.20 5.81
CA ILE A 538 -28.66 -4.19 6.86
C ILE A 538 -27.17 -3.87 6.91
N GLY A 539 -26.80 -2.60 6.88
CA GLY A 539 -25.42 -2.20 7.14
C GLY A 539 -25.11 -2.22 8.64
N LEU A 540 -24.24 -3.12 9.10
CA LEU A 540 -23.88 -3.22 10.52
C LEU A 540 -23.30 -1.91 11.06
N GLU A 541 -22.35 -1.30 10.34
CA GLU A 541 -21.74 -0.03 10.72
C GLU A 541 -22.77 1.09 10.74
N ARG A 542 -23.76 1.06 9.84
CA ARG A 542 -24.84 2.05 9.78
C ARG A 542 -25.81 1.91 10.95
N MET A 543 -26.11 0.67 11.36
CA MET A 543 -26.88 0.39 12.57
C MET A 543 -26.20 0.97 13.81
N VAL A 544 -24.90 0.67 13.99
CA VAL A 544 -24.11 1.15 15.14
C VAL A 544 -24.01 2.67 15.14
N PHE A 545 -23.72 3.25 13.97
CA PHE A 545 -23.61 4.69 13.76
C PHE A 545 -24.86 5.44 14.21
N LEU A 546 -26.05 4.96 13.83
CA LEU A 546 -27.33 5.62 14.14
C LEU A 546 -27.86 5.29 15.53
N LEU A 547 -27.68 4.05 16.00
CA LEU A 547 -28.05 3.65 17.36
C LEU A 547 -27.33 4.51 18.41
N LEU A 548 -26.03 4.71 18.22
CA LEU A 548 -25.14 5.44 19.13
C LEU A 548 -24.94 6.92 18.76
N ASN A 549 -25.58 7.40 17.69
CA ASN A 549 -25.48 8.76 17.17
C ASN A 549 -24.02 9.28 17.04
N LEU A 550 -23.16 8.54 16.33
CA LEU A 550 -21.72 8.79 16.32
C LEU A 550 -21.24 9.94 15.42
N GLY A 551 -22.14 10.64 14.73
CA GLY A 551 -21.85 11.74 13.78
C GLY A 551 -21.16 11.36 12.47
N ASP A 552 -20.28 10.35 12.47
CA ASP A 552 -19.59 9.83 11.27
C ASP A 552 -19.51 8.29 11.33
N ILE A 553 -19.88 7.63 10.22
CA ILE A 553 -19.87 6.15 10.10
C ILE A 553 -18.48 5.54 10.30
N ARG A 554 -17.39 6.29 10.05
CA ARG A 554 -16.02 5.83 10.30
C ARG A 554 -15.74 5.57 11.77
N ASN A 555 -16.53 6.14 12.69
CA ASN A 555 -16.45 5.81 14.10
C ASN A 555 -17.01 4.41 14.39
N ALA A 556 -17.98 3.93 13.60
CA ALA A 556 -18.62 2.62 13.73
C ALA A 556 -17.87 1.47 13.01
N SER A 557 -16.91 1.76 12.14
CA SER A 557 -16.09 0.75 11.43
C SER A 557 -14.74 0.56 12.09
N LEU A 558 -14.33 -0.68 12.41
CA LEU A 558 -13.08 -0.94 13.14
C LEU A 558 -11.85 -0.41 12.39
N PHE A 559 -11.79 -0.64 11.08
CA PHE A 559 -10.78 -0.09 10.18
C PHE A 559 -11.49 0.43 8.91
N PRO A 560 -11.92 1.71 8.90
CA PRO A 560 -12.76 2.22 7.83
C PRO A 560 -12.07 2.13 6.47
N ARG A 561 -12.89 1.88 5.45
CA ARG A 561 -12.52 1.93 4.03
C ARG A 561 -13.46 2.89 3.32
N ASP A 562 -12.86 3.93 2.78
CA ASP A 562 -13.47 4.94 1.92
C ASP A 562 -12.54 5.17 0.72
N PRO A 563 -12.90 6.01 -0.27
CA PRO A 563 -12.07 6.24 -1.45
C PRO A 563 -10.64 6.74 -1.16
N LYS A 564 -10.37 7.25 0.05
CA LYS A 564 -9.07 7.82 0.47
C LYS A 564 -8.31 6.96 1.48
N SER A 565 -8.84 5.78 1.83
CA SER A 565 -8.32 4.97 2.94
C SER A 565 -7.08 4.17 2.58
N LEU A 566 -6.92 3.76 1.32
CA LEU A 566 -5.71 3.09 0.87
C LEU A 566 -4.69 4.15 0.41
N PRO A 567 -3.41 4.04 0.81
CA PRO A 567 -2.41 4.98 0.36
C PRO A 567 -2.32 4.90 -1.16
N GLU A 568 -2.36 6.06 -1.84
CA GLU A 568 -1.70 6.15 -3.12
C GLU A 568 -0.27 5.65 -2.88
N THR A 569 0.16 4.63 -3.63
CA THR A 569 1.56 4.19 -3.60
C THR A 569 2.42 5.35 -4.05
N LYS A 570 2.77 6.23 -3.10
CA LYS A 570 3.99 7.00 -3.15
C LYS A 570 5.08 5.96 -3.08
N ASP A 571 5.98 6.00 -4.06
CA ASP A 571 7.10 5.07 -4.20
C ASP A 571 7.66 4.74 -2.81
N VAL A 572 7.61 3.44 -2.48
CA VAL A 572 8.13 2.89 -1.23
C VAL A 572 9.49 3.53 -0.98
N GLU A 573 9.70 4.10 0.20
CA GLU A 573 10.97 4.72 0.58
C GLU A 573 12.08 3.66 0.44
N VAL A 574 12.77 3.68 -0.70
CA VAL A 574 13.74 2.65 -1.05
C VAL A 574 14.98 2.86 -0.19
N LYS A 575 15.18 2.00 0.80
CA LYS A 575 16.41 2.02 1.59
C LYS A 575 17.61 1.72 0.68
N LEU A 576 18.51 2.70 0.54
CA LEU A 576 19.71 2.57 -0.28
C LEU A 576 20.64 1.48 0.30
N PRO A 577 21.21 0.59 -0.55
CA PRO A 577 22.18 -0.41 -0.11
C PRO A 577 23.41 0.18 0.59
N HIS A 578 23.86 1.36 0.15
CA HIS A 578 24.98 2.11 0.72
C HIS A 578 24.53 3.50 1.15
N PRO A 579 23.98 3.68 2.36
CA PRO A 579 23.50 4.99 2.83
C PRO A 579 24.60 6.06 2.90
N ASN A 580 25.87 5.66 3.05
CA ASN A 580 27.03 6.55 3.01
C ASN A 580 27.41 7.02 1.59
N ALA A 581 26.82 6.44 0.56
CA ALA A 581 26.94 6.87 -0.83
C ALA A 581 25.65 7.55 -1.33
N ASP A 582 24.85 8.11 -0.42
CA ASP A 582 23.65 8.87 -0.76
C ASP A 582 24.00 10.27 -1.29
N THR A 583 23.67 10.56 -2.54
CA THR A 583 23.96 11.83 -3.20
C THR A 583 23.08 13.00 -2.72
N ILE A 584 21.92 12.72 -2.10
CA ILE A 584 21.08 13.74 -1.46
C ILE A 584 21.73 14.18 -0.14
N ARG A 585 22.14 13.20 0.67
CA ARG A 585 22.85 13.42 1.93
C ARG A 585 24.18 14.14 1.69
N TYR A 586 24.97 13.67 0.73
CA TYR A 586 26.24 14.31 0.39
C TYR A 586 26.05 15.79 0.04
N ALA A 587 25.05 16.11 -0.79
CA ALA A 587 24.75 17.50 -1.15
C ALA A 587 24.39 18.36 0.06
N TYR A 588 23.58 17.83 0.98
CA TYR A 588 23.24 18.53 2.22
C TYR A 588 24.47 18.80 3.10
N GLU A 589 25.34 17.82 3.28
CA GLU A 589 26.56 17.97 4.10
C GLU A 589 27.55 18.95 3.45
N PHE A 590 27.64 18.95 2.12
CA PHE A 590 28.47 19.89 1.36
C PHE A 590 27.99 21.34 1.54
N GLU A 591 26.69 21.59 1.39
CA GLU A 591 26.08 22.91 1.63
C GLU A 591 26.31 23.43 3.06
N LYS A 592 26.45 22.52 4.03
CA LYS A 592 26.75 22.86 5.44
C LYS A 592 28.24 23.08 5.72
N GLY A 593 29.10 23.01 4.71
CA GLY A 593 30.53 23.34 4.82
C GLY A 593 31.35 22.27 5.55
N ARG A 594 30.92 21.00 5.51
CA ARG A 594 31.64 19.89 6.11
C ARG A 594 32.98 19.64 5.38
N LYS A 595 34.09 19.64 6.11
CA LYS A 595 35.46 19.67 5.54
C LYS A 595 36.07 18.31 5.20
N ASP A 596 35.45 17.21 5.65
CA ASP A 596 35.93 15.83 5.55
C ASP A 596 35.15 14.97 4.53
N LEU A 597 34.45 15.59 3.59
CA LEU A 597 33.64 14.87 2.60
C LEU A 597 34.52 14.10 1.59
N VAL A 598 34.32 12.79 1.53
CA VAL A 598 34.98 11.90 0.56
C VAL A 598 33.96 11.51 -0.51
N LEU A 599 34.33 11.66 -1.78
CA LEU A 599 33.47 11.28 -2.91
C LEU A 599 33.08 9.80 -2.81
N PRO A 600 31.79 9.46 -2.95
CA PRO A 600 31.34 8.07 -2.91
C PRO A 600 32.01 7.22 -3.99
N PRO A 601 32.49 6.00 -3.69
CA PRO A 601 32.99 5.09 -4.72
C PRO A 601 31.94 4.78 -5.80
N VAL A 602 32.36 4.63 -7.05
CA VAL A 602 31.45 4.51 -8.21
C VAL A 602 30.64 3.21 -8.12
N GLU A 603 31.25 2.12 -7.69
CA GLU A 603 30.61 0.82 -7.47
C GLU A 603 29.45 0.90 -6.48
N LYS A 604 29.57 1.71 -5.43
CA LYS A 604 28.49 1.94 -4.46
C LYS A 604 27.38 2.80 -5.04
N LEU A 605 27.72 3.77 -5.89
CA LEU A 605 26.74 4.56 -6.62
C LEU A 605 25.98 3.71 -7.65
N ILE A 606 26.64 2.75 -8.31
CA ILE A 606 25.98 1.77 -9.19
C ILE A 606 24.97 0.93 -8.41
N ALA A 607 25.35 0.43 -7.22
CA ALA A 607 24.46 -0.34 -6.37
C ALA A 607 23.31 0.50 -5.77
N ASN A 608 23.46 1.82 -5.63
CA ASN A 608 22.40 2.70 -5.14
C ASN A 608 21.45 3.18 -6.24
N TYR A 609 21.98 3.59 -7.40
CA TYR A 609 21.25 4.35 -8.43
C TYR A 609 21.40 3.79 -9.85
N GLY A 610 22.35 2.88 -10.06
CA GLY A 610 22.72 2.41 -11.40
C GLY A 610 21.80 1.36 -11.98
N ASP A 611 21.93 1.21 -13.29
CA ASP A 611 21.36 0.12 -14.09
C ASP A 611 22.46 -0.70 -14.77
N ALA A 612 22.09 -1.71 -15.54
CA ALA A 612 23.00 -2.63 -16.24
C ALA A 612 24.08 -1.90 -17.04
N THR A 613 23.73 -0.81 -17.72
CA THR A 613 24.69 0.02 -18.48
C THR A 613 25.79 0.60 -17.59
N ASN A 614 25.46 1.08 -16.38
CA ASN A 614 26.44 1.73 -15.51
C ASN A 614 27.51 0.75 -15.00
N THR A 615 27.24 -0.55 -14.99
CA THR A 615 28.25 -1.57 -14.62
C THR A 615 29.41 -1.63 -15.62
N SER A 616 29.29 -1.03 -16.81
CA SER A 616 30.40 -0.90 -17.77
C SER A 616 31.44 0.12 -17.35
N TRP A 617 31.05 1.10 -16.51
CA TRP A 617 31.91 2.22 -16.12
C TRP A 617 33.15 1.80 -15.33
N LEU A 618 33.20 0.55 -14.88
CA LEU A 618 34.33 -0.04 -14.18
C LEU A 618 35.41 -0.59 -15.13
N ASP A 619 35.19 -0.56 -16.44
CA ASP A 619 36.16 -0.96 -17.45
C ASP A 619 37.08 0.22 -17.82
N ASP A 620 38.34 -0.07 -18.16
CA ASP A 620 39.41 0.94 -18.32
C ASP A 620 39.16 1.93 -19.48
N ARG A 621 38.26 1.58 -20.41
CA ARG A 621 37.84 2.44 -21.55
C ARG A 621 36.97 3.63 -21.14
N TYR A 622 36.41 3.62 -19.92
CA TYR A 622 35.51 4.65 -19.44
C TYR A 622 36.23 5.64 -18.53
N GLN A 623 35.97 6.92 -18.78
CA GLN A 623 36.31 8.01 -17.88
C GLN A 623 35.10 8.38 -17.04
N ILE A 624 35.31 8.72 -15.77
CA ILE A 624 34.25 9.08 -14.83
C ILE A 624 34.41 10.53 -14.43
N TRP A 625 33.46 11.37 -14.86
CA TRP A 625 33.32 12.71 -14.33
C TRP A 625 32.56 12.68 -13.00
N ARG A 626 33.01 13.49 -12.03
CA ARG A 626 32.43 13.58 -10.68
C ARG A 626 31.92 14.98 -10.38
N HIS A 627 30.71 15.07 -9.83
CA HIS A 627 30.12 16.33 -9.41
C HIS A 627 30.52 16.63 -7.96
N GLU A 628 31.30 17.69 -7.75
CA GLU A 628 31.90 18.01 -6.43
C GLU A 628 30.84 18.27 -5.34
N GLU A 629 29.75 18.98 -5.67
CA GLU A 629 28.79 19.43 -4.66
C GLU A 629 27.84 18.33 -4.16
N ASN A 630 27.58 17.28 -4.95
CA ASN A 630 26.58 16.25 -4.60
C ASN A 630 27.12 14.81 -4.71
N GLY A 631 28.38 14.64 -5.10
CA GLY A 631 29.03 13.34 -5.20
C GLY A 631 28.58 12.48 -6.39
N ALA A 632 27.71 12.98 -7.28
CA ALA A 632 27.23 12.24 -8.43
C ALA A 632 28.35 11.89 -9.43
N ALA A 633 28.07 10.94 -10.33
CA ALA A 633 29.00 10.52 -11.38
C ALA A 633 28.35 10.42 -12.77
N VAL A 634 29.11 10.74 -13.82
CA VAL A 634 28.74 10.52 -15.23
C VAL A 634 29.91 9.83 -15.93
N GLY A 635 29.68 8.64 -16.47
CA GLY A 635 30.66 7.86 -17.21
C GLY A 635 30.55 8.05 -18.72
N TYR A 636 31.68 8.25 -19.38
CA TYR A 636 31.77 8.43 -20.82
C TYR A 636 33.05 7.80 -21.38
N ALA A 637 33.04 7.48 -22.67
CA ALA A 637 34.24 7.05 -23.41
C ALA A 637 34.54 8.02 -24.55
N GLU A 638 35.81 8.21 -24.86
CA GLU A 638 36.25 9.09 -25.94
C GLU A 638 36.57 8.29 -27.20
N GLU A 639 35.90 8.59 -28.31
CA GLU A 639 36.15 7.89 -29.57
C GLU A 639 35.92 8.83 -30.76
N ASN A 640 36.93 8.99 -31.63
CA ASN A 640 36.87 9.81 -32.86
C ASN A 640 36.28 11.23 -32.68
N GLY A 641 36.63 11.92 -31.59
CA GLY A 641 36.14 13.28 -31.29
C GLY A 641 34.68 13.32 -30.79
N TYR A 642 34.19 12.22 -30.22
CA TYR A 642 32.92 12.11 -29.54
C TYR A 642 33.13 11.69 -28.09
N ALA A 643 32.29 12.20 -27.19
CA ALA A 643 32.12 11.68 -25.85
C ALA A 643 30.85 10.81 -25.85
N LEU A 644 31.03 9.50 -25.72
CA LEU A 644 29.96 8.52 -25.68
C LEU A 644 29.54 8.33 -24.22
N VAL A 645 28.52 9.08 -23.79
CA VAL A 645 28.02 9.07 -22.42
C VAL A 645 27.06 7.89 -22.26
N MET A 646 27.35 6.97 -21.34
CA MET A 646 26.65 5.68 -21.27
C MET A 646 25.73 5.60 -20.05
N GLY A 647 24.43 5.48 -20.25
CA GLY A 647 23.44 5.31 -19.18
C GLY A 647 23.09 6.61 -18.46
N ASN A 648 22.24 6.47 -17.45
CA ASN A 648 21.83 7.59 -16.59
C ASN A 648 22.99 8.09 -15.73
N PRO A 649 22.98 9.37 -15.30
CA PRO A 649 23.83 9.83 -14.21
C PRO A 649 23.63 8.97 -12.94
N LEU A 650 24.72 8.67 -12.24
CA LEU A 650 24.65 7.94 -10.97
C LEU A 650 24.40 8.90 -9.81
N CYS A 651 23.12 9.20 -9.59
CA CYS A 651 22.58 9.96 -8.47
C CYS A 651 21.09 9.69 -8.31
N ASP A 652 20.50 10.22 -7.23
CA ASP A 652 19.05 10.26 -7.08
C ASP A 652 18.38 10.94 -8.29
N PRO A 653 17.28 10.39 -8.86
CA PRO A 653 16.62 10.94 -10.04
C PRO A 653 16.23 12.42 -9.91
N ARG A 654 15.94 12.90 -8.70
CA ARG A 654 15.65 14.33 -8.43
C ARG A 654 16.83 15.23 -8.80
N GLN A 655 18.05 14.70 -8.88
CA GLN A 655 19.28 15.41 -9.21
C GLN A 655 19.68 15.28 -10.69
N TYR A 656 19.01 14.48 -11.52
CA TYR A 656 19.41 14.24 -12.92
C TYR A 656 19.63 15.53 -13.71
N GLN A 657 18.68 16.47 -13.68
CA GLN A 657 18.78 17.72 -14.42
C GLN A 657 19.98 18.57 -13.97
N ILE A 658 20.24 18.66 -12.66
CA ILE A 658 21.34 19.42 -12.08
C ILE A 658 22.68 18.80 -12.53
N VAL A 659 22.80 17.48 -12.46
CA VAL A 659 24.01 16.74 -12.83
C VAL A 659 24.26 16.80 -14.33
N ILE A 660 23.23 16.63 -15.16
CA ILE A 660 23.30 16.76 -16.62
C ILE A 660 23.76 18.18 -17.00
N LEU A 661 23.17 19.21 -16.39
CA LEU A 661 23.56 20.61 -16.62
C LEU A 661 25.03 20.84 -16.28
N ALA A 662 25.48 20.42 -15.10
CA ALA A 662 26.85 20.58 -14.65
C ALA A 662 27.86 19.84 -15.55
N PHE A 663 27.54 18.61 -15.95
CA PHE A 663 28.37 17.83 -16.87
C PHE A 663 28.48 18.50 -18.25
N LEU A 664 27.37 18.96 -18.83
CA LEU A 664 27.39 19.66 -20.13
C LEU A 664 28.15 20.99 -20.06
N LYS A 665 28.07 21.72 -18.94
CA LYS A 665 28.90 22.93 -18.69
C LYS A 665 30.39 22.56 -18.63
N HIS A 666 30.73 21.47 -17.95
CA HIS A 666 32.10 20.97 -17.91
C HIS A 666 32.60 20.63 -19.31
N MET A 667 31.83 19.87 -20.08
CA MET A 667 32.14 19.55 -21.48
C MET A 667 32.39 20.81 -22.31
N GLN A 668 31.49 21.80 -22.28
CA GLN A 668 31.65 23.03 -23.07
C GLN A 668 32.91 23.83 -22.74
N LYS A 669 33.32 23.82 -21.47
CA LYS A 669 34.46 24.61 -20.97
C LYS A 669 35.79 23.90 -21.14
N THR A 670 35.81 22.58 -21.00
CA THR A 670 37.05 21.82 -20.79
C THR A 670 37.30 20.72 -21.82
N MET A 671 36.30 20.35 -22.63
CA MET A 671 36.40 19.24 -23.58
C MET A 671 36.04 19.69 -25.00
N ASP A 672 36.90 19.38 -25.98
CA ASP A 672 36.59 19.59 -27.40
C ASP A 672 35.93 18.34 -28.02
N LEU A 673 34.89 17.82 -27.36
CA LEU A 673 34.20 16.59 -27.74
C LEU A 673 32.71 16.82 -27.99
N ARG A 674 32.15 15.99 -28.86
CA ARG A 674 30.72 16.01 -29.21
C ARG A 674 29.96 14.97 -28.38
N PRO A 675 28.96 15.36 -27.56
CA PRO A 675 28.25 14.40 -26.73
C PRO A 675 27.27 13.55 -27.55
N LEU A 676 27.31 12.23 -27.31
CA LEU A 676 26.26 11.28 -27.67
C LEU A 676 25.86 10.55 -26.39
N TRP A 677 24.62 10.69 -25.94
CA TRP A 677 24.13 10.05 -24.72
C TRP A 677 23.37 8.79 -25.08
N LEU A 678 23.83 7.65 -24.60
CA LEU A 678 23.42 6.33 -25.07
C LEU A 678 22.81 5.53 -23.92
N LEU A 679 21.79 4.73 -24.23
CA LEU A 679 21.14 3.78 -23.31
C LEU A 679 20.60 4.45 -22.04
N VAL A 680 19.96 5.61 -22.21
CA VAL A 680 19.35 6.35 -21.10
C VAL A 680 17.89 5.97 -20.92
N SER A 681 17.40 6.11 -19.69
CA SER A 681 15.98 6.01 -19.34
C SER A 681 15.14 7.11 -20.00
N HIS A 682 13.82 6.94 -19.98
CA HIS A 682 12.88 7.94 -20.45
C HIS A 682 13.01 9.28 -19.72
N GLU A 683 13.30 9.28 -18.42
CA GLU A 683 13.45 10.50 -17.62
C GLU A 683 14.62 11.36 -18.08
N VAL A 684 15.75 10.72 -18.39
CA VAL A 684 16.93 11.42 -18.93
C VAL A 684 16.71 11.80 -20.39
N GLU A 685 16.01 10.97 -21.17
CA GLU A 685 15.60 11.29 -22.53
C GLU A 685 14.72 12.54 -22.58
N ASP A 686 13.71 12.67 -21.71
CA ASP A 686 12.83 13.83 -21.67
C ASP A 686 13.59 15.12 -21.32
N ILE A 687 14.55 15.06 -20.38
CA ILE A 687 15.42 16.20 -20.06
C ILE A 687 16.22 16.63 -21.29
N LEU A 688 16.85 15.70 -22.00
CA LEU A 688 17.67 16.00 -23.17
C LEU A 688 16.80 16.41 -24.38
N GLY A 689 15.73 15.68 -24.63
CA GLY A 689 14.81 15.84 -25.74
C GLY A 689 13.96 17.09 -25.60
N SER A 690 13.04 17.10 -24.63
CA SER A 690 12.05 18.14 -24.44
C SER A 690 12.65 19.48 -24.00
N LYS A 691 13.65 19.48 -23.09
CA LYS A 691 14.21 20.73 -22.55
C LYS A 691 15.39 21.29 -23.35
N LEU A 692 16.28 20.45 -23.86
CA LEU A 692 17.44 20.89 -24.65
C LEU A 692 17.21 20.84 -26.17
N GLY A 693 16.09 20.29 -26.63
CA GLY A 693 15.80 20.14 -28.06
C GLY A 693 16.68 19.08 -28.74
N TRP A 694 17.22 18.12 -27.98
CA TRP A 694 17.98 17.01 -28.57
C TRP A 694 17.03 16.08 -29.32
N ARG A 695 17.61 15.32 -30.24
CA ARG A 695 16.90 14.25 -30.94
C ARG A 695 17.15 12.94 -30.23
N SER A 696 16.12 12.10 -30.14
CA SER A 696 16.25 10.79 -29.53
C SER A 696 15.59 9.68 -30.36
N LEU A 697 16.17 8.49 -30.29
CA LEU A 697 15.62 7.26 -30.85
C LEU A 697 15.90 6.10 -29.91
N SER A 698 15.09 5.06 -29.98
CA SER A 698 15.38 3.78 -29.37
C SER A 698 15.43 2.70 -30.44
N CYS A 699 16.50 1.92 -30.43
CA CYS A 699 16.63 0.69 -31.20
C CYS A 699 17.18 -0.45 -30.33
N VAL A 700 17.14 -0.24 -29.02
CA VAL A 700 17.71 -1.08 -27.98
C VAL A 700 16.77 -0.98 -26.77
N ALA A 701 16.54 -2.10 -26.10
CA ALA A 701 15.81 -2.16 -24.85
C ALA A 701 16.61 -2.95 -23.81
N GLU A 702 16.50 -2.57 -22.55
CA GLU A 702 16.99 -3.34 -21.42
C GLU A 702 16.05 -4.56 -21.24
N GLU A 703 16.60 -5.77 -21.31
CA GLU A 703 15.81 -7.02 -21.33
C GLU A 703 15.65 -7.60 -19.92
N ARG A 704 14.55 -7.21 -19.26
CA ARG A 704 14.29 -7.52 -17.85
C ARG A 704 13.40 -8.75 -17.67
N VAL A 705 13.62 -9.48 -16.58
CA VAL A 705 12.77 -10.58 -16.11
C VAL A 705 12.25 -10.23 -14.72
N GLN A 706 10.93 -10.23 -14.57
CA GLN A 706 10.27 -10.23 -13.27
C GLN A 706 10.44 -11.61 -12.64
N VAL A 707 11.23 -11.69 -11.58
CA VAL A 707 11.76 -12.95 -11.03
C VAL A 707 10.64 -13.93 -10.63
N ASP A 708 9.55 -13.43 -10.04
CA ASP A 708 8.40 -14.23 -9.61
C ASP A 708 7.59 -14.82 -10.77
N SER A 709 7.68 -14.21 -11.96
CA SER A 709 6.98 -14.64 -13.18
C SER A 709 7.91 -15.23 -14.24
N ALA A 710 9.17 -15.51 -13.88
CA ALA A 710 10.15 -16.04 -14.83
C ALA A 710 9.67 -17.36 -15.46
N LYS A 711 9.84 -17.48 -16.78
CA LYS A 711 9.48 -18.72 -17.50
C LYS A 711 10.47 -19.83 -17.16
N LYS A 712 9.94 -21.01 -16.84
CA LYS A 712 10.75 -22.19 -16.54
C LYS A 712 11.33 -22.81 -17.81
N VAL A 713 12.60 -23.24 -17.73
CA VAL A 713 13.30 -23.97 -18.80
C VAL A 713 13.48 -25.45 -18.45
N ALA A 714 12.44 -26.09 -17.90
CA ALA A 714 12.47 -27.44 -17.31
C ALA A 714 13.07 -28.53 -18.22
N LYS A 715 12.86 -28.44 -19.55
CA LYS A 715 13.47 -29.38 -20.50
C LYS A 715 15.00 -29.26 -20.53
N LYS A 716 15.53 -28.03 -20.49
CA LYS A 716 16.98 -27.77 -20.50
C LYS A 716 17.62 -28.11 -19.16
N GLU A 717 16.93 -27.84 -18.06
CA GLU A 717 17.33 -28.27 -16.72
C GLU A 717 17.51 -29.78 -16.63
N ARG A 718 16.52 -30.56 -17.11
CA ARG A 718 16.63 -32.03 -17.16
C ARG A 718 17.77 -32.48 -18.07
N GLN A 719 17.96 -31.87 -19.23
CA GLN A 719 19.06 -32.21 -20.14
C GLN A 719 20.45 -32.02 -19.49
N ALA A 720 20.64 -30.92 -18.76
CA ALA A 720 21.88 -30.67 -18.02
C ALA A 720 22.06 -31.70 -16.88
N GLN A 721 21.00 -32.00 -16.14
CA GLN A 721 21.02 -32.99 -15.06
C GLN A 721 21.32 -34.41 -15.57
N ASP A 722 20.70 -34.84 -16.67
CA ASP A 722 20.92 -36.15 -17.30
C ASP A 722 22.36 -36.29 -17.80
N ALA A 723 22.94 -35.19 -18.30
CA ALA A 723 24.35 -35.09 -18.67
C ALA A 723 25.31 -35.04 -17.46
N GLY A 724 24.78 -35.03 -16.23
CA GLY A 724 25.55 -35.05 -14.99
C GLY A 724 26.16 -33.72 -14.60
N VAL A 725 25.53 -32.61 -14.99
CA VAL A 725 25.96 -31.26 -14.61
C VAL A 725 25.45 -30.91 -13.21
N SER A 726 26.33 -30.44 -12.33
CA SER A 726 25.99 -29.87 -11.02
C SER A 726 26.15 -28.36 -11.02
N ILE A 727 25.20 -27.65 -10.40
CA ILE A 727 25.23 -26.18 -10.27
C ILE A 727 25.62 -25.82 -8.83
N HIS A 728 26.54 -24.87 -8.70
CA HIS A 728 27.06 -24.38 -7.44
C HIS A 728 26.94 -22.85 -7.36
N GLU A 729 26.89 -22.32 -6.13
CA GLU A 729 26.83 -20.88 -5.83
C GLU A 729 27.84 -20.55 -4.73
N LEU A 730 28.60 -19.45 -4.90
CA LEU A 730 29.47 -18.94 -3.84
C LEU A 730 28.66 -18.19 -2.76
N PRO A 731 29.00 -18.31 -1.46
CA PRO A 731 28.40 -17.51 -0.41
C PRO A 731 28.52 -16.01 -0.68
N THR A 732 27.46 -15.25 -0.41
CA THR A 732 27.36 -13.83 -0.79
C THR A 732 28.39 -12.91 -0.11
N ASP A 733 28.86 -13.26 1.09
CA ASP A 733 29.77 -12.42 1.90
C ASP A 733 31.18 -13.02 2.07
N GLY A 734 31.52 -14.07 1.31
CA GLY A 734 32.81 -14.75 1.38
C GLY A 734 33.81 -14.26 0.32
N PRO A 735 35.13 -14.29 0.59
CA PRO A 735 36.13 -14.02 -0.45
C PRO A 735 36.04 -15.09 -1.55
N VAL A 736 36.25 -14.68 -2.80
CA VAL A 736 36.31 -15.61 -3.94
C VAL A 736 37.59 -16.46 -3.80
N PRO A 737 37.50 -17.79 -3.69
CA PRO A 737 38.68 -18.64 -3.51
C PRO A 737 39.65 -18.57 -4.69
N ASP A 738 40.96 -18.54 -4.42
CA ASP A 738 42.00 -18.41 -5.45
C ASP A 738 42.02 -19.60 -6.44
N ASP A 739 41.77 -20.82 -5.95
CA ASP A 739 41.66 -22.01 -6.81
C ASP A 739 40.49 -21.89 -7.80
N PHE A 740 39.33 -21.47 -7.32
CA PHE A 740 38.14 -21.26 -8.15
C PHE A 740 38.39 -20.18 -9.21
N ARG A 741 39.05 -19.07 -8.83
CA ARG A 741 39.46 -18.00 -9.74
C ARG A 741 40.36 -18.54 -10.84
N ALA A 742 41.40 -19.29 -10.50
CA ALA A 742 42.36 -19.85 -11.46
C ALA A 742 41.68 -20.84 -12.43
N ARG A 743 40.79 -21.70 -11.94
CA ARG A 743 40.01 -22.64 -12.78
C ARG A 743 39.11 -21.89 -13.75
N CYS A 744 38.41 -20.85 -13.29
CA CYS A 744 37.56 -20.02 -14.14
C CYS A 744 38.38 -19.25 -15.19
N ASP A 745 39.50 -18.63 -14.81
CA ASP A 745 40.34 -17.84 -15.72
C ASP A 745 40.88 -18.72 -16.86
N LYS A 746 41.30 -19.95 -16.56
CA LYS A 746 41.70 -20.93 -17.58
C LYS A 746 40.58 -21.20 -18.58
N ARG A 747 39.35 -21.42 -18.10
CA ARG A 747 38.18 -21.71 -18.96
C ARG A 747 37.72 -20.49 -19.75
N ILE A 748 37.87 -19.28 -19.19
CA ILE A 748 37.60 -18.02 -19.88
C ILE A 748 38.60 -17.84 -21.03
N GLU A 749 39.89 -18.15 -20.82
CA GLU A 749 40.91 -18.08 -21.87
C GLU A 749 40.67 -19.13 -22.99
N ASP A 750 40.32 -20.35 -22.60
CA ASP A 750 39.88 -21.40 -23.56
C ASP A 750 38.67 -20.92 -24.38
N TRP A 751 37.71 -20.25 -23.74
CA TRP A 751 36.53 -19.71 -24.40
C TRP A 751 36.85 -18.55 -25.34
N LYS A 752 37.75 -17.63 -24.92
CA LYS A 752 38.24 -16.53 -25.76
C LYS A 752 38.93 -17.05 -27.02
N SER A 753 39.81 -18.04 -26.88
CA SER A 753 40.58 -18.61 -27.99
C SER A 753 39.75 -19.44 -29.00
N ASN A 754 38.65 -20.05 -28.56
CA ASN A 754 37.79 -20.89 -29.41
C ASN A 754 36.63 -20.13 -30.11
N ARG A 755 36.54 -18.81 -29.94
CA ARG A 755 35.42 -18.00 -30.43
C ARG A 755 35.49 -17.84 -31.96
N LYS A 756 34.68 -18.59 -32.71
CA LYS A 756 34.57 -18.48 -34.18
C LYS A 756 33.60 -17.36 -34.60
N GLY A 757 34.14 -16.18 -34.89
CA GLY A 757 33.40 -15.05 -35.48
C GLY A 757 34.11 -13.73 -35.21
N ARG A 758 34.51 -13.00 -36.26
CA ARG A 758 34.96 -11.61 -36.12
C ARG A 758 33.73 -10.75 -35.80
N THR A 759 33.88 -9.89 -34.79
CA THR A 759 32.95 -8.85 -34.30
C THR A 759 31.63 -9.31 -33.68
N GLN A 760 31.63 -9.46 -32.35
CA GLN A 760 30.41 -9.47 -31.54
C GLN A 760 30.34 -8.19 -30.72
N VAL A 761 29.21 -7.46 -30.82
CA VAL A 761 29.00 -6.21 -30.09
C VAL A 761 28.86 -6.46 -28.59
N HIS A 762 29.76 -5.86 -27.80
CA HIS A 762 29.70 -5.82 -26.33
C HIS A 762 30.06 -4.43 -25.83
N ILE A 763 29.46 -4.06 -24.70
CA ILE A 763 29.69 -2.78 -24.02
C ILE A 763 30.80 -2.92 -22.97
N THR A 764 31.10 -4.16 -22.58
CA THR A 764 31.92 -4.48 -21.41
C THR A 764 32.85 -5.64 -21.63
N GLU A 765 34.07 -5.53 -21.09
CA GLU A 765 35.09 -6.56 -21.15
C GLU A 765 34.75 -7.71 -20.18
N VAL A 766 35.11 -8.96 -20.54
CA VAL A 766 34.90 -10.12 -19.65
C VAL A 766 35.93 -10.10 -18.52
N ARG A 767 35.65 -9.28 -17.49
CA ARG A 767 36.43 -9.14 -16.26
C ARG A 767 35.59 -9.57 -15.05
N PRO A 768 35.46 -10.88 -14.77
CA PRO A 768 34.54 -11.39 -13.76
C PRO A 768 34.89 -10.98 -12.32
N TRP A 769 36.11 -10.52 -12.06
CA TRP A 769 36.60 -10.25 -10.69
C TRP A 769 36.68 -8.77 -10.28
N VAL A 770 36.18 -7.85 -11.10
CA VAL A 770 36.05 -6.43 -10.73
C VAL A 770 34.83 -6.25 -9.84
N ASP A 771 34.91 -5.46 -8.77
CA ASP A 771 33.78 -5.22 -7.86
C ASP A 771 33.14 -6.50 -7.29
N THR A 772 33.97 -7.37 -6.70
CA THR A 772 33.52 -8.63 -6.10
C THR A 772 32.47 -8.45 -5.00
N ALA A 773 32.46 -7.29 -4.32
CA ALA A 773 31.53 -6.97 -3.25
C ALA A 773 30.06 -6.85 -3.72
N HIS A 774 29.82 -6.54 -4.99
CA HIS A 774 28.48 -6.45 -5.57
C HIS A 774 28.18 -7.58 -6.55
N ARG A 775 29.03 -8.61 -6.61
CA ARG A 775 28.87 -9.73 -7.53
C ARG A 775 28.47 -11.02 -6.82
N ARG A 776 27.68 -11.82 -7.51
CA ARG A 776 27.40 -13.22 -7.13
C ARG A 776 27.83 -14.14 -8.24
N TYR A 777 28.36 -15.30 -7.87
CA TYR A 777 28.94 -16.25 -8.81
C TYR A 777 28.21 -17.57 -8.68
N LEU A 778 27.67 -18.03 -9.80
CA LEU A 778 27.16 -19.38 -9.95
C LEU A 778 27.92 -20.05 -11.07
N TRP A 779 28.24 -21.32 -10.93
CA TRP A 779 28.90 -22.08 -11.97
C TRP A 779 28.33 -23.48 -12.09
N ALA A 780 28.53 -24.07 -13.26
CA ALA A 780 28.16 -25.44 -13.56
C ALA A 780 29.41 -26.29 -13.75
N GLU A 781 29.45 -27.47 -13.14
CA GLU A 781 30.55 -28.45 -13.29
C GLU A 781 30.04 -29.73 -13.93
N THR A 782 30.89 -30.35 -14.76
CA THR A 782 30.64 -31.70 -15.29
C THR A 782 30.95 -32.77 -14.25
N ARG A 783 30.59 -34.04 -14.54
CA ARG A 783 30.95 -35.19 -13.68
C ARG A 783 32.44 -35.32 -13.40
N ASP A 784 33.28 -34.81 -14.31
CA ASP A 784 34.74 -34.87 -14.22
C ASP A 784 35.32 -33.69 -13.41
N GLY A 785 34.48 -32.80 -12.87
CA GLY A 785 34.90 -31.63 -12.08
C GLY A 785 35.38 -30.44 -12.91
N GLU A 786 35.21 -30.48 -14.23
CA GLU A 786 35.54 -29.36 -15.14
C GLU A 786 34.42 -28.32 -15.15
N ILE A 787 34.78 -27.03 -15.14
CA ILE A 787 33.79 -25.95 -15.19
C ILE A 787 33.22 -25.86 -16.61
N ALA A 788 31.92 -26.13 -16.72
CA ALA A 788 31.15 -26.14 -17.96
C ALA A 788 30.53 -24.78 -18.29
N ALA A 789 30.11 -24.01 -17.28
CA ALA A 789 29.57 -22.66 -17.47
C ALA A 789 29.76 -21.79 -16.23
N LEU A 790 29.77 -20.47 -16.43
CA LEU A 790 29.87 -19.45 -15.39
C LEU A 790 28.79 -18.37 -15.57
N CYS A 791 28.06 -18.07 -14.50
CA CYS A 791 27.08 -17.00 -14.42
C CYS A 791 27.50 -16.01 -13.32
N VAL A 792 27.75 -14.77 -13.72
CA VAL A 792 28.11 -13.66 -12.83
C VAL A 792 26.95 -12.68 -12.77
N LEU A 793 26.38 -12.52 -11.58
CA LEU A 793 25.37 -11.52 -11.30
C LEU A 793 26.03 -10.25 -10.75
N HIS A 794 25.53 -9.08 -11.13
CA HIS A 794 25.96 -7.79 -10.57
C HIS A 794 24.76 -7.10 -9.92
N ARG A 795 24.91 -6.63 -8.68
CA ARG A 795 23.87 -5.86 -7.99
C ARG A 795 23.71 -4.49 -8.64
N LEU A 796 22.47 -4.08 -8.88
CA LEU A 796 22.09 -2.76 -9.39
C LEU A 796 21.35 -1.98 -8.29
N SER A 797 20.78 -0.82 -8.64
CA SER A 797 19.86 -0.10 -7.77
C SER A 797 18.71 -1.01 -7.29
N PRO A 798 18.11 -0.77 -6.12
CA PRO A 798 16.99 -1.60 -5.66
C PRO A 798 15.79 -1.62 -6.63
N ALA A 799 15.61 -0.56 -7.43
CA ALA A 799 14.61 -0.53 -8.50
C ALA A 799 14.94 -1.51 -9.64
N ASN A 800 16.22 -1.61 -10.01
CA ASN A 800 16.70 -2.41 -11.14
C ASN A 800 17.10 -3.85 -10.77
N GLY A 801 17.32 -4.13 -9.48
CA GLY A 801 17.59 -5.46 -8.95
C GLY A 801 19.02 -5.95 -9.26
N TYR A 802 19.16 -6.97 -10.11
CA TYR A 802 20.46 -7.53 -10.52
C TYR A 802 20.61 -7.58 -12.04
N GLN A 803 21.84 -7.53 -12.52
CA GLN A 803 22.17 -7.84 -13.91
C GLN A 803 22.79 -9.25 -13.99
N ILE A 804 22.36 -10.06 -14.96
CA ILE A 804 23.15 -11.20 -15.43
C ILE A 804 24.27 -10.63 -16.30
N LYS A 805 25.37 -10.25 -15.64
CA LYS A 805 26.49 -9.53 -16.25
C LYS A 805 27.23 -10.40 -17.24
N PHE A 806 27.56 -11.62 -16.84
CA PHE A 806 28.20 -12.62 -17.70
C PHE A 806 27.46 -13.95 -17.58
N ALA A 807 27.16 -14.55 -18.73
CA ALA A 807 26.64 -15.90 -18.85
C ALA A 807 27.50 -16.63 -19.88
N LEU A 808 28.57 -17.27 -19.41
CA LEU A 808 29.60 -17.89 -20.23
C LEU A 808 29.36 -19.38 -20.32
N ASP A 809 29.15 -19.86 -21.53
CA ASP A 809 29.03 -21.28 -21.86
C ASP A 809 30.37 -21.74 -22.45
N PHE A 810 31.10 -22.60 -21.72
CA PHE A 810 32.48 -22.92 -22.07
C PHE A 810 32.58 -24.06 -23.10
N PRO A 811 33.66 -24.11 -23.91
CA PRO A 811 33.82 -25.15 -24.94
C PRO A 811 33.71 -26.57 -24.36
N GLY A 812 32.86 -27.40 -24.96
CA GLY A 812 32.61 -28.78 -24.51
C GLY A 812 31.52 -28.93 -23.44
N SER A 813 30.79 -27.85 -23.11
CA SER A 813 29.67 -27.90 -22.18
C SER A 813 28.53 -28.79 -22.70
N PRO A 814 27.87 -29.59 -21.82
CA PRO A 814 26.68 -30.33 -22.20
C PRO A 814 25.51 -29.42 -22.60
N ASN A 815 24.66 -29.89 -23.51
CA ASN A 815 23.48 -29.15 -23.95
C ASN A 815 22.54 -28.81 -22.78
N GLY A 816 22.14 -27.54 -22.67
CA GLY A 816 21.22 -27.07 -21.63
C GLY A 816 21.89 -26.55 -20.36
N THR A 817 23.22 -26.66 -20.26
CA THR A 817 23.99 -26.25 -19.06
C THR A 817 23.81 -24.77 -18.73
N ILE A 818 24.00 -23.88 -19.70
CA ILE A 818 23.88 -22.43 -19.47
C ILE A 818 22.44 -22.02 -19.16
N GLU A 819 21.43 -22.65 -19.78
CA GLU A 819 20.03 -22.35 -19.47
C GLU A 819 19.64 -22.81 -18.06
N ALA A 820 20.12 -23.98 -17.63
CA ALA A 820 19.93 -24.47 -16.27
C ALA A 820 20.61 -23.56 -15.24
N LEU A 821 21.83 -23.09 -15.54
CA LEU A 821 22.58 -22.17 -14.67
C LEU A 821 21.90 -20.81 -14.51
N ILE A 822 21.40 -20.22 -15.61
CA ILE A 822 20.64 -18.96 -15.56
C ILE A 822 19.33 -19.16 -14.79
N SER A 823 18.62 -20.25 -15.04
CA SER A 823 17.41 -20.60 -14.28
C SER A 823 17.67 -20.67 -12.78
N ALA A 824 18.75 -21.35 -12.37
CA ALA A 824 19.17 -21.42 -10.99
C ALA A 824 19.52 -20.05 -10.39
N ALA A 825 20.19 -19.19 -11.16
CA ALA A 825 20.52 -17.82 -10.74
C ALA A 825 19.25 -16.97 -10.48
N ILE A 826 18.26 -17.05 -11.37
CA ILE A 826 16.97 -16.36 -11.20
C ILE A 826 16.24 -16.90 -9.96
N GLN A 827 16.23 -18.21 -9.74
CA GLN A 827 15.63 -18.82 -8.56
C GLN A 827 16.34 -18.43 -7.25
N ALA A 828 17.68 -18.31 -7.27
CA ALA A 828 18.45 -17.84 -6.12
C ALA A 828 18.10 -16.38 -5.78
N LEU A 829 17.94 -15.53 -6.79
CA LEU A 829 17.46 -14.15 -6.62
C LEU A 829 16.03 -14.10 -6.05
N ALA A 830 15.14 -14.98 -6.51
CA ALA A 830 13.76 -15.08 -5.99
C ALA A 830 13.75 -15.38 -4.49
N LYS A 831 14.54 -16.37 -4.06
CA LYS A 831 14.69 -16.74 -2.65
C LYS A 831 15.26 -15.61 -1.80
N ALA A 832 16.07 -14.74 -2.40
CA ALA A 832 16.65 -13.56 -1.76
C ALA A 832 15.70 -12.33 -1.75
N GLY A 833 14.46 -12.46 -2.23
CA GLY A 833 13.48 -11.37 -2.27
C GLY A 833 13.74 -10.31 -3.34
N VAL A 834 14.54 -10.63 -4.36
CA VAL A 834 14.84 -9.71 -5.47
C VAL A 834 13.71 -9.80 -6.50
N LYS A 835 13.14 -8.64 -6.88
CA LYS A 835 12.01 -8.55 -7.80
C LYS A 835 12.40 -8.62 -9.28
N ASN A 836 13.51 -7.97 -9.62
CA ASN A 836 13.93 -7.75 -11.00
C ASN A 836 15.33 -8.31 -11.26
N VAL A 837 15.52 -8.89 -12.44
CA VAL A 837 16.84 -9.21 -12.98
C VAL A 837 16.88 -8.83 -14.46
N THR A 838 18.01 -8.36 -14.97
CA THR A 838 18.12 -7.95 -16.37
C THR A 838 19.31 -8.59 -17.08
N PHE A 839 19.18 -8.85 -18.37
CA PHE A 839 20.26 -9.40 -19.21
C PHE A 839 21.15 -8.33 -19.86
N GLY A 840 20.89 -7.04 -19.61
CA GLY A 840 21.53 -5.96 -20.36
C GLY A 840 20.73 -5.59 -21.61
N ALA A 841 21.05 -4.43 -22.16
CA ALA A 841 20.65 -3.96 -23.48
C ALA A 841 20.64 -5.06 -24.58
N GLY A 842 19.49 -5.22 -25.24
CA GLY A 842 19.24 -6.06 -26.41
C GLY A 842 18.68 -5.24 -27.58
N ALA A 843 18.99 -5.63 -28.81
CA ALA A 843 18.56 -4.91 -30.01
C ALA A 843 17.09 -5.17 -30.33
N LEU A 844 16.33 -4.12 -30.63
CA LEU A 844 14.92 -4.25 -31.03
C LEU A 844 14.78 -4.63 -32.51
N PRO A 845 13.72 -5.35 -32.90
CA PRO A 845 13.45 -5.64 -34.32
C PRO A 845 13.09 -4.37 -35.11
N GLU A 846 12.53 -3.37 -34.42
CA GLU A 846 12.14 -2.08 -35.00
C GLU A 846 12.67 -0.92 -34.17
N MET A 847 12.92 0.20 -34.84
CA MET A 847 13.32 1.45 -34.20
C MET A 847 12.08 2.24 -33.78
N VAL A 848 12.08 2.71 -32.54
CA VAL A 848 11.11 3.66 -31.97
C VAL A 848 11.71 5.06 -32.03
N THR A 849 10.92 6.05 -32.46
CA THR A 849 11.32 7.46 -32.47
C THR A 849 10.97 8.14 -31.15
N GLY A 850 11.87 8.96 -30.61
CA GLY A 850 11.61 9.82 -29.45
C GLY A 850 11.51 11.30 -29.82
N GLY A 851 11.83 12.20 -28.88
CA GLY A 851 11.76 13.65 -29.03
C GLY A 851 12.41 14.21 -30.31
N HIS A 852 11.71 15.17 -30.92
CA HIS A 852 12.15 15.95 -32.10
C HIS A 852 12.53 15.09 -33.34
N MET A 853 11.92 13.92 -33.51
CA MET A 853 12.20 12.96 -34.59
C MET A 853 10.95 12.59 -35.42
N ASP A 854 10.36 13.56 -36.14
CA ASP A 854 9.14 13.34 -36.93
C ASP A 854 9.32 13.33 -38.46
N GLY A 855 8.35 12.70 -39.14
CA GLY A 855 8.13 12.83 -40.59
C GLY A 855 8.96 11.88 -41.48
N ILE A 856 9.41 12.40 -42.63
CA ILE A 856 10.05 11.61 -43.70
C ILE A 856 11.40 11.00 -43.25
N ARG A 857 12.13 11.67 -42.33
CA ARG A 857 13.45 11.23 -41.87
C ARG A 857 13.39 9.99 -40.96
N ALA A 858 12.44 9.96 -40.03
CA ALA A 858 12.17 8.81 -39.18
C ALA A 858 11.93 7.53 -40.01
N LYS A 859 11.11 7.65 -41.06
CA LYS A 859 10.80 6.54 -41.98
C LYS A 859 12.05 6.01 -42.71
N ILE A 860 13.01 6.88 -43.05
CA ILE A 860 14.24 6.46 -43.73
C ILE A 860 15.24 5.83 -42.76
N LEU A 861 15.38 6.39 -41.55
CA LEU A 861 16.26 5.84 -40.52
C LEU A 861 15.79 4.45 -40.08
N SER A 862 14.47 4.28 -39.88
CA SER A 862 13.84 3.00 -39.55
C SER A 862 14.10 1.92 -40.61
N ARG A 863 13.93 2.25 -41.90
CA ARG A 863 14.24 1.33 -43.01
C ARG A 863 15.73 0.96 -43.05
N THR A 864 16.60 1.92 -42.76
CA THR A 864 18.05 1.70 -42.77
C THR A 864 18.47 0.80 -41.61
N TYR A 865 17.96 1.07 -40.40
CA TYR A 865 18.20 0.23 -39.22
C TYR A 865 17.71 -1.21 -39.46
N ARG A 866 16.49 -1.40 -39.96
CA ARG A 866 15.94 -2.75 -40.25
C ARG A 866 16.86 -3.56 -41.17
N THR A 867 17.43 -2.91 -42.18
CA THR A 867 18.38 -3.55 -43.12
C THR A 867 19.69 -3.94 -42.41
N VAL A 868 20.22 -3.07 -41.55
CA VAL A 868 21.45 -3.32 -40.77
C VAL A 868 21.23 -4.41 -39.72
N ALA A 869 20.12 -4.38 -38.97
CA ALA A 869 19.78 -5.35 -37.95
C ALA A 869 19.61 -6.77 -38.52
N GLN A 870 19.00 -6.89 -39.71
CA GLN A 870 18.87 -8.16 -40.43
C GLN A 870 20.22 -8.68 -40.95
N GLN A 871 21.07 -7.81 -41.52
CA GLN A 871 22.38 -8.21 -42.05
C GLN A 871 23.37 -8.61 -40.95
N LEU A 872 23.34 -7.93 -39.81
CA LEU A 872 24.21 -8.19 -38.66
C LEU A 872 23.63 -9.17 -37.64
N LYS A 873 22.43 -9.72 -37.89
CA LYS A 873 21.73 -10.69 -37.02
C LYS A 873 21.62 -10.22 -35.56
N LEU A 874 21.39 -8.93 -35.34
CA LEU A 874 21.46 -8.30 -34.01
C LEU A 874 20.40 -8.82 -33.02
N VAL A 875 19.30 -9.41 -33.51
CA VAL A 875 18.16 -9.88 -32.70
C VAL A 875 18.34 -11.32 -32.17
N GLN A 876 19.35 -12.07 -32.64
CA GLN A 876 19.53 -13.48 -32.23
C GLN A 876 19.81 -13.68 -30.73
N LYS A 877 20.42 -12.70 -30.05
CA LYS A 877 20.65 -12.76 -28.59
C LYS A 877 19.33 -12.65 -27.81
N SER A 878 18.41 -11.83 -28.29
CA SER A 878 17.10 -11.61 -27.67
C SER A 878 16.25 -12.89 -27.68
N GLU A 879 16.27 -13.66 -28.78
CA GLU A 879 15.59 -14.96 -28.87
C GLU A 879 16.05 -15.98 -27.81
N PHE A 880 17.33 -15.95 -27.42
CA PHE A 880 17.83 -16.81 -26.34
C PHE A 880 17.27 -16.40 -24.98
N ARG A 881 17.22 -15.09 -24.71
CA ARG A 881 16.82 -14.53 -23.41
C ARG A 881 15.30 -14.59 -23.20
N GLU A 882 14.51 -14.52 -24.27
CA GLU A 882 13.04 -14.71 -24.26
C GLU A 882 12.58 -16.02 -23.62
N LYS A 883 13.44 -17.06 -23.63
CA LYS A 883 13.19 -18.34 -22.95
C LYS A 883 12.87 -18.17 -21.47
N PHE A 884 13.39 -17.13 -20.82
CA PHE A 884 13.21 -16.82 -19.41
C PHE A 884 12.05 -15.85 -19.15
N GLY A 885 11.37 -15.38 -20.19
CA GLY A 885 10.23 -14.45 -20.07
C GLY A 885 10.64 -12.98 -19.99
N THR A 886 11.64 -12.57 -20.77
CA THR A 886 12.08 -11.17 -20.82
C THR A 886 10.99 -10.21 -21.30
N GLN A 887 11.02 -9.01 -20.74
CA GLN A 887 10.24 -7.84 -21.11
C GLN A 887 11.21 -6.72 -21.52
N ASN A 888 10.84 -5.97 -22.55
CA ASN A 888 11.68 -4.90 -23.08
C ASN A 888 11.36 -3.58 -22.38
N ASP A 889 12.35 -3.04 -21.69
CA ASP A 889 12.34 -1.70 -21.10
C ASP A 889 13.12 -0.74 -22.01
N LEU A 890 12.45 0.23 -22.63
CA LEU A 890 13.05 1.03 -23.69
C LEU A 890 14.17 1.94 -23.16
N VAL A 891 15.31 1.92 -23.84
CA VAL A 891 16.41 2.86 -23.59
C VAL A 891 16.73 3.68 -24.85
N TYR A 892 17.19 4.90 -24.66
CA TYR A 892 17.26 5.90 -25.71
C TYR A 892 18.69 6.31 -26.04
N ILE A 893 18.90 6.68 -27.31
CA ILE A 893 20.08 7.33 -27.83
C ILE A 893 19.71 8.79 -28.11
N CYS A 894 20.29 9.70 -27.36
CA CYS A 894 20.04 11.14 -27.42
C CYS A 894 21.26 11.87 -27.98
N TYR A 895 21.03 12.81 -28.90
CA TYR A 895 22.11 13.60 -29.50
C TYR A 895 21.66 15.03 -29.85
N PRO A 896 22.56 16.02 -29.74
CA PRO A 896 22.24 17.41 -30.07
C PRO A 896 21.96 17.58 -31.57
N PHE A 897 21.35 18.70 -31.94
CA PHE A 897 21.09 19.03 -33.35
C PHE A 897 22.40 19.01 -34.17
N MET A 898 22.43 18.25 -35.28
CA MET A 898 23.63 17.96 -36.10
C MET A 898 24.73 17.13 -35.39
N GLY A 899 24.45 16.55 -34.22
CA GLY A 899 25.38 15.72 -33.44
C GLY A 899 25.66 14.33 -34.04
N LEU A 900 24.63 13.68 -34.61
CA LEU A 900 24.75 12.32 -35.18
C LEU A 900 24.77 12.34 -36.72
N GLY A 901 25.95 12.65 -37.28
CA GLY A 901 26.26 12.51 -38.71
C GLY A 901 26.75 11.10 -39.09
N VAL A 902 27.17 10.90 -40.35
CA VAL A 902 27.76 9.61 -40.80
C VAL A 902 29.03 9.25 -40.03
N SER A 903 29.82 10.25 -39.63
CA SER A 903 30.96 10.04 -38.73
C SER A 903 30.52 9.51 -37.38
N GLY A 904 29.44 10.04 -36.79
CA GLY A 904 28.92 9.60 -35.49
C GLY A 904 28.31 8.20 -35.56
N ALA A 905 27.55 7.88 -36.61
CA ALA A 905 27.03 6.52 -36.82
C ALA A 905 28.16 5.50 -36.99
N ARG A 906 29.23 5.86 -37.71
CA ARG A 906 30.42 5.00 -37.85
C ARG A 906 31.18 4.86 -36.53
N THR A 907 31.26 5.92 -35.73
CA THR A 907 31.84 5.89 -34.38
C THR A 907 31.05 4.95 -33.46
N LEU A 908 29.71 4.99 -33.48
CA LEU A 908 28.90 4.05 -32.70
C LEU A 908 29.15 2.61 -33.11
N ILE A 909 29.12 2.33 -34.42
CA ILE A 909 29.40 0.98 -34.94
C ILE A 909 30.81 0.54 -34.52
N LYS A 910 31.83 1.39 -34.69
CA LYS A 910 33.22 1.09 -34.30
C LYS A 910 33.36 0.86 -32.79
N PHE A 911 32.77 1.71 -31.95
CA PHE A 911 32.83 1.58 -30.49
C PHE A 911 32.23 0.26 -29.99
N PHE A 912 31.26 -0.26 -30.72
CA PHE A 912 30.62 -1.54 -30.48
C PHE A 912 31.33 -2.70 -31.20
N GLU A 913 32.14 -2.46 -32.24
CA GLU A 913 32.90 -3.46 -33.00
C GLU A 913 34.33 -3.69 -32.46
N ASP A 914 34.97 -2.67 -31.91
CA ASP A 914 36.31 -2.72 -31.33
C ASP A 914 36.24 -3.41 -29.97
N GLU A 915 36.28 -4.75 -30.01
CA GLU A 915 36.87 -5.60 -28.98
C GLU A 915 37.18 -6.97 -29.62
N MET A 916 38.40 -7.05 -30.15
CA MET A 916 39.16 -8.27 -30.31
C MET A 916 40.38 -8.16 -29.41
#